data_AF-A0A1W1HA41-F1
#
_entry.id   AF-A0A1W1HA41-F1
#
_cell.length_a   1.000
_cell.length_b   1.000
_cell.length_c   1.000
_cell.angle_alpha   90.00
_cell.angle_beta   90.00
_cell.angle_gamma   90.00
#
_symmetry.space_group_name_H-M   'P 1'
#
loop_
_entity.id
_entity.type
_entity.pdbx_description
1 polymer ?
#
loop_
_entity_poly.entity_id
_entity_poly.type
_entity_poly.pdbx_seq_one_letter_code
_entity_poly.pdbx_strand_id
1 'polypeptide(L)'
;MEKKAPEYYSDVEKCIDDLIANVGKKIVMAAPLALAKPCHLINALYLRAKQDPTIQFTLITAVSLEKPTWSSELERRFMQPLVERIWEDFPDFQYVLDMRKNKTPPNFTLVEFFNKAAGWMGNSHAAQNYLGSNYTHAIRDAFINGCNVICQLVAQKEIDGKLMYSMGSNPDTHYDGGHFLRELRAREGKKNAIIAQVHPDMPFMYGKAVVEPGFYDMVIDSPDYHFKLFGAPKEPVNSVDWMIGMHASTLVKDGGTIQVGIGSLGDAIVAGIEMRHKHNDTYRQFMQDSDIYSKFGELIDSVGGIGEFEEGILGSSEMLVDSLIELFKADILKRKVYEDIRLQKVINANGFTENQVEEIFRALLKEKLVHTRIKKSEFDLFQKFGIFKQDMTYENGSALLDGKTYSLDMSDADNLEAVVASCLGDTLKNGIALYASFFVGPQSFYKDLREMDEERLKLIDMRSVDYVNHLYGDEELKRLQRKHGRFINAGLMATLAGAVVADGLEDNRIISGPGGQYNFVSMAHELADGRAVTMIRSSRGEGEHSVSNIVWQYAHTTIPRHLRDIVVTEYGIADVRGRPDREVMKRLICIADSRFQESLLAKAKKAGKIPAEWQIPDQFRNNLPETLESKLGPYRLQGYFQPFPFGTDLTDEEIVLGKALKGLKEIASKSKFAIMPGLISKSISSIPEKAMPYLQRMDLDKPSSMQERLMQKMVIFALSQSGQI
;
A
#
# COMPACT_ATOMS: atom_id res chain seq x y z
N MET A 1 -32.91 4.33 15.24
CA MET A 1 -32.28 3.79 16.46
C MET A 1 -31.54 4.94 17.12
N GLU A 2 -31.81 5.20 18.40
CA GLU A 2 -31.20 6.32 19.14
C GLU A 2 -29.68 6.16 19.18
N LYS A 3 -28.96 7.22 18.78
CA LYS A 3 -27.50 7.32 18.88
C LYS A 3 -27.15 7.46 20.37
N LYS A 4 -26.89 6.33 21.05
CA LYS A 4 -26.33 6.37 22.42
C LYS A 4 -24.93 7.02 22.34
N ALA A 5 -24.68 7.98 23.21
CA ALA A 5 -23.32 8.53 23.36
C ALA A 5 -22.36 7.43 23.85
N PRO A 6 -21.09 7.44 23.41
CA PRO A 6 -20.10 6.49 23.92
C PRO A 6 -19.79 6.74 25.39
N GLU A 7 -19.33 5.70 26.07
CA GLU A 7 -18.74 5.80 27.39
C GLU A 7 -17.26 6.19 27.26
N TYR A 8 -16.84 7.21 28.01
CA TYR A 8 -15.48 7.78 27.92
C TYR A 8 -14.61 7.28 29.08
N TYR A 9 -13.37 6.93 28.77
CA TYR A 9 -12.42 6.35 29.70
C TYR A 9 -11.10 7.12 29.68
N SER A 10 -10.65 7.54 30.86
CA SER A 10 -9.28 8.03 31.07
C SER A 10 -8.31 6.90 31.49
N ASP A 11 -8.86 5.74 31.86
CA ASP A 11 -8.11 4.56 32.31
C ASP A 11 -8.52 3.31 31.49
N VAL A 12 -7.54 2.71 30.82
CA VAL A 12 -7.69 1.51 30.00
C VAL A 12 -8.10 0.29 30.82
N GLU A 13 -7.67 0.16 32.08
CA GLU A 13 -8.02 -0.99 32.92
C GLU A 13 -9.50 -0.96 33.27
N LYS A 14 -10.05 0.23 33.56
CA LYS A 14 -11.49 0.41 33.76
C LYS A 14 -12.29 0.10 32.50
N CYS A 15 -11.76 0.47 31.32
CA CYS A 15 -12.37 0.11 30.04
C CYS A 15 -12.42 -1.41 29.85
N ILE A 16 -11.36 -2.13 30.21
CA ILE A 16 -11.31 -3.61 30.17
C ILE A 16 -12.31 -4.24 31.15
N ASP A 17 -12.46 -3.70 32.35
CA ASP A 17 -13.43 -4.20 33.33
C ASP A 17 -14.87 -4.10 32.79
N ASP A 18 -15.23 -2.95 32.22
CA ASP A 18 -16.56 -2.74 31.63
C ASP A 18 -16.76 -3.54 30.34
N LEU A 19 -15.71 -3.71 29.54
CA LEU A 19 -15.72 -4.59 28.37
C LEU A 19 -16.07 -6.01 28.79
N ILE A 20 -15.36 -6.59 29.77
CA ILE A 20 -15.59 -7.95 30.26
C ILE A 20 -17.00 -8.06 30.88
N ALA A 21 -17.45 -7.05 31.63
CA ALA A 21 -18.81 -7.02 32.19
C ALA A 21 -19.89 -7.00 31.10
N ASN A 22 -19.63 -6.31 30.00
CA ASN A 22 -20.52 -6.25 28.84
C ASN A 22 -20.49 -7.55 28.04
N VAL A 23 -19.37 -7.92 27.42
CA VAL A 23 -19.31 -9.02 26.43
C VAL A 23 -19.05 -10.41 27.06
N GLY A 24 -18.67 -10.46 28.34
CA GLY A 24 -18.32 -11.68 29.05
C GLY A 24 -16.86 -12.08 28.89
N LYS A 25 -16.51 -13.27 29.40
CA LYS A 25 -15.13 -13.78 29.43
C LYS A 25 -14.64 -14.43 28.13
N LYS A 26 -15.47 -14.54 27.10
CA LYS A 26 -15.06 -15.01 25.77
C LYS A 26 -14.98 -13.81 24.83
N ILE A 27 -13.77 -13.32 24.61
CA ILE A 27 -13.50 -12.12 23.82
C ILE A 27 -12.78 -12.53 22.54
N VAL A 28 -13.42 -12.26 21.41
CA VAL A 28 -12.83 -12.39 20.08
C VAL A 28 -12.77 -10.98 19.52
N MET A 29 -11.57 -10.40 19.56
CA MET A 29 -11.31 -9.02 19.17
C MET A 29 -10.72 -8.98 17.77
N ALA A 30 -11.34 -8.21 16.88
CA ALA A 30 -10.70 -7.78 15.63
C ALA A 30 -9.97 -6.44 15.84
N ALA A 31 -8.73 -6.35 15.36
CA ALA A 31 -7.91 -5.16 15.44
C ALA A 31 -7.21 -4.85 14.11
N PRO A 32 -6.88 -3.56 13.81
CA PRO A 32 -6.41 -3.15 12.51
C PRO A 32 -5.06 -3.75 12.12
N LEU A 33 -4.81 -3.75 10.82
CA LEU A 33 -3.48 -4.01 10.26
C LEU A 33 -2.53 -2.85 10.62
N ALA A 34 -1.33 -3.19 11.12
CA ALA A 34 -0.25 -2.24 11.39
C ALA A 34 -0.60 -1.06 12.33
N LEU A 35 -0.67 0.18 11.81
CA LEU A 35 -0.51 1.44 12.54
C LEU A 35 -1.66 1.75 13.52
N ALA A 36 -2.92 1.49 13.15
CA ALA A 36 -4.08 1.86 13.99
C ALA A 36 -4.40 0.86 15.11
N LYS A 37 -3.49 -0.06 15.45
CA LYS A 37 -3.72 -1.07 16.48
C LYS A 37 -3.54 -0.44 17.89
N PRO A 38 -4.58 -0.43 18.75
CA PRO A 38 -4.51 0.23 20.06
C PRO A 38 -3.70 -0.64 21.05
N CYS A 39 -2.40 -0.40 21.10
CA CYS A 39 -1.42 -1.18 21.87
C CYS A 39 -1.76 -1.26 23.36
N HIS A 40 -2.16 -0.14 23.97
CA HIS A 40 -2.53 -0.07 25.38
C HIS A 40 -3.73 -0.96 25.72
N LEU A 41 -4.82 -0.83 24.96
CA LEU A 41 -6.03 -1.65 25.12
C LEU A 41 -5.75 -3.14 24.95
N ILE A 42 -5.02 -3.52 23.89
CA ILE A 42 -4.71 -4.92 23.59
C ILE A 42 -3.79 -5.50 24.66
N ASN A 43 -2.78 -4.75 25.11
CA ASN A 43 -1.88 -5.19 26.17
C ASN A 43 -2.62 -5.38 27.50
N ALA A 44 -3.49 -4.45 27.90
CA ALA A 44 -4.30 -4.57 29.11
C ALA A 44 -5.17 -5.85 29.08
N LEU A 45 -5.89 -6.09 27.98
CA LEU A 45 -6.70 -7.30 27.83
C LEU A 45 -5.84 -8.59 27.81
N TYR A 46 -4.73 -8.59 27.08
CA TYR A 46 -3.83 -9.74 27.01
C TYR A 46 -3.24 -10.08 28.39
N LEU A 47 -2.77 -9.07 29.12
CA LEU A 47 -2.23 -9.26 30.47
C LEU A 47 -3.32 -9.74 31.43
N ARG A 48 -4.56 -9.25 31.30
CA ARG A 48 -5.68 -9.74 32.09
C ARG A 48 -6.00 -11.21 31.80
N ALA A 49 -6.04 -11.61 30.53
CA ALA A 49 -6.23 -13.01 30.15
C ALA A 49 -5.06 -13.90 30.65
N LYS A 50 -3.83 -13.39 30.62
CA LYS A 50 -2.66 -14.09 31.17
C LYS A 50 -2.74 -14.30 32.69
N GLN A 51 -3.39 -13.39 33.42
CA GLN A 51 -3.59 -13.46 34.87
C GLN A 51 -4.82 -14.28 35.28
N ASP A 52 -5.92 -14.22 34.52
CA ASP A 52 -7.15 -14.98 34.74
C ASP A 52 -7.40 -15.97 33.58
N PRO A 53 -7.04 -17.26 33.75
CA PRO A 53 -7.25 -18.30 32.73
C PRO A 53 -8.71 -18.54 32.31
N THR A 54 -9.69 -18.00 33.05
CA THR A 54 -11.11 -18.12 32.69
C THR A 54 -11.51 -17.13 31.60
N ILE A 55 -10.66 -16.15 31.28
CA ILE A 55 -10.83 -15.23 30.15
C ILE A 55 -10.24 -15.87 28.90
N GLN A 56 -11.08 -16.23 27.94
CA GLN A 56 -10.64 -16.69 26.62
C GLN A 56 -10.47 -15.49 25.70
N PHE A 57 -9.25 -15.26 25.22
CA PHE A 57 -8.94 -14.12 24.36
C PHE A 57 -8.42 -14.59 23.00
N THR A 58 -9.19 -14.31 21.94
CA THR A 58 -8.74 -14.47 20.55
C THR A 58 -8.54 -13.09 19.94
N LEU A 59 -7.35 -12.83 19.41
CA LEU A 59 -7.05 -11.63 18.64
C LEU A 59 -7.00 -12.00 17.16
N ILE A 60 -7.93 -11.45 16.37
CA ILE A 60 -7.96 -11.55 14.91
C ILE A 60 -7.40 -10.26 14.32
N THR A 61 -6.29 -10.36 13.59
CA THR A 61 -5.63 -9.18 13.05
C THR A 61 -4.76 -9.53 11.84
N ALA A 62 -3.93 -8.59 11.44
CA ALA A 62 -2.83 -8.77 10.51
C ALA A 62 -1.53 -8.25 11.15
N VAL A 63 -0.53 -7.95 10.34
CA VAL A 63 0.79 -7.46 10.75
C VAL A 63 0.76 -6.58 12.00
N SER A 64 1.52 -6.98 13.00
CA SER A 64 1.79 -6.18 14.18
C SER A 64 3.19 -5.59 14.14
N LEU A 65 3.27 -4.30 14.41
CA LEU A 65 4.52 -3.55 14.31
C LEU A 65 5.38 -3.83 15.55
N GLU A 66 6.66 -4.08 15.30
CA GLU A 66 7.65 -4.45 16.31
C GLU A 66 8.87 -3.55 16.14
N LYS A 67 9.44 -3.10 17.25
CA LYS A 67 10.75 -2.44 17.23
C LYS A 67 11.79 -3.40 16.63
N PRO A 68 12.69 -2.92 15.76
CA PRO A 68 13.81 -3.73 15.29
C PRO A 68 14.63 -4.29 16.46
N THR A 69 15.09 -5.53 16.33
CA THR A 69 15.97 -6.20 17.30
C THR A 69 17.30 -6.55 16.66
N TRP A 70 18.29 -6.92 17.47
CA TRP A 70 19.65 -7.26 17.04
C TRP A 70 20.11 -8.57 17.66
N SER A 71 21.04 -9.25 16.97
CA SER A 71 21.58 -10.55 17.39
C SER A 71 23.07 -10.49 17.77
N SER A 72 23.74 -9.37 17.51
CA SER A 72 25.16 -9.17 17.83
C SER A 72 25.43 -7.75 18.33
N GLU A 73 26.56 -7.57 19.00
CA GLU A 73 27.01 -6.26 19.49
C GLU A 73 27.24 -5.26 18.35
N LEU A 74 27.71 -5.74 17.18
CA LEU A 74 27.90 -4.91 16.01
C LEU A 74 26.55 -4.43 15.43
N GLU A 75 25.56 -5.34 15.35
CA GLU A 75 24.19 -4.97 14.97
C GLU A 75 23.55 -4.02 16.00
N ARG A 76 23.79 -4.23 17.31
CA ARG A 76 23.33 -3.34 18.38
C ARG A 76 23.83 -1.91 18.16
N ARG A 77 25.13 -1.73 17.93
CA ARG A 77 25.74 -0.39 17.73
C ARG A 77 25.15 0.36 16.53
N PHE A 78 24.75 -0.36 15.49
CA PHE A 78 24.04 0.23 14.36
C PHE A 78 22.57 0.54 14.68
N MET A 79 21.83 -0.45 15.20
CA MET A 79 20.38 -0.42 15.35
C MET A 79 19.89 0.33 16.59
N GLN A 80 20.59 0.28 17.71
CA GLN A 80 20.10 0.85 18.97
C GLN A 80 19.84 2.36 18.87
N PRO A 81 20.75 3.20 18.33
CA PRO A 81 20.46 4.63 18.21
C PRO A 81 19.34 4.93 17.20
N LEU A 82 19.12 4.07 16.21
CA LEU A 82 17.94 4.16 15.33
C LEU A 82 16.66 3.87 16.12
N VAL A 83 16.69 2.85 16.98
CA VAL A 83 15.55 2.48 17.81
C VAL A 83 15.20 3.57 18.81
N GLU A 84 16.19 4.14 19.48
CA GLU A 84 16.01 5.26 20.39
C GLU A 84 15.47 6.49 19.65
N ARG A 85 16.01 6.83 18.47
CA ARG A 85 15.55 8.00 17.71
C ARG A 85 14.15 7.87 17.11
N ILE A 86 13.79 6.68 16.62
CA ILE A 86 12.58 6.50 15.80
C ILE A 86 11.43 5.87 16.60
N TRP A 87 11.71 4.94 17.51
CA TRP A 87 10.71 4.07 18.16
C TRP A 87 10.79 4.00 19.70
N GLU A 88 11.53 4.87 20.38
CA GLU A 88 11.69 4.82 21.85
C GLU A 88 10.34 4.71 22.58
N ASP A 89 9.43 5.63 22.29
CA ASP A 89 8.11 5.73 22.97
C ASP A 89 7.06 4.75 22.46
N PHE A 90 7.33 3.98 21.40
CA PHE A 90 6.32 3.07 20.86
C PHE A 90 6.10 1.87 21.80
N PRO A 91 4.87 1.55 22.24
CA PRO A 91 4.66 0.42 23.15
C PRO A 91 4.83 -0.93 22.45
N ASP A 92 5.57 -1.85 23.06
CA ASP A 92 5.65 -3.22 22.57
C ASP A 92 4.33 -3.97 22.80
N PHE A 93 3.93 -4.80 21.84
CA PHE A 93 2.83 -5.74 22.02
C PHE A 93 3.28 -6.93 22.89
N GLN A 94 2.69 -7.07 24.07
CA GLN A 94 3.07 -8.10 25.04
C GLN A 94 2.85 -9.53 24.49
N TYR A 95 1.78 -9.74 23.74
CA TYR A 95 1.54 -11.04 23.09
C TYR A 95 2.58 -11.36 22.02
N VAL A 96 3.12 -10.35 21.33
CA VAL A 96 4.19 -10.54 20.33
C VAL A 96 5.48 -10.95 21.02
N LEU A 97 5.85 -10.29 22.13
CA LEU A 97 7.01 -10.66 22.93
C LEU A 97 6.93 -12.12 23.44
N ASP A 98 5.75 -12.56 23.87
CA ASP A 98 5.51 -13.94 24.31
C ASP A 98 5.49 -14.92 23.12
N MET A 99 4.92 -14.55 21.98
CA MET A 99 4.97 -15.33 20.73
C MET A 99 6.41 -15.59 20.29
N ARG A 100 7.28 -14.57 20.31
CA ARG A 100 8.72 -14.70 20.00
C ARG A 100 9.43 -15.68 20.94
N LYS A 101 8.96 -15.81 22.18
CA LYS A 101 9.51 -16.71 23.21
C LYS A 101 8.81 -18.08 23.25
N ASN A 102 7.78 -18.32 22.44
CA ASN A 102 6.87 -19.45 22.54
C ASN A 102 6.27 -19.62 23.96
N LYS A 103 5.84 -18.51 24.56
CA LYS A 103 5.29 -18.43 25.94
C LYS A 103 3.89 -17.83 26.01
N THR A 104 3.10 -17.94 24.94
CA THR A 104 1.70 -17.53 24.96
C THR A 104 0.90 -18.40 25.94
N PRO A 105 -0.04 -17.82 26.71
CA PRO A 105 -0.87 -18.60 27.62
C PRO A 105 -1.91 -19.42 26.84
N PRO A 106 -2.37 -20.58 27.38
CA PRO A 106 -3.22 -21.53 26.66
C PRO A 106 -4.63 -21.00 26.33
N ASN A 107 -5.07 -19.95 27.03
CA ASN A 107 -6.35 -19.27 26.82
C ASN A 107 -6.25 -18.06 25.86
N PHE A 108 -5.09 -17.85 25.23
CA PHE A 108 -4.89 -16.85 24.18
C PHE A 108 -4.73 -17.50 22.81
N THR A 109 -5.33 -16.92 21.78
CA THR A 109 -5.14 -17.32 20.38
C THR A 109 -4.89 -16.08 19.52
N LEU A 110 -3.86 -16.14 18.68
CA LEU A 110 -3.57 -15.11 17.68
C LEU A 110 -3.97 -15.70 16.33
N VAL A 111 -4.88 -15.04 15.64
CA VAL A 111 -5.31 -15.39 14.29
C VAL A 111 -4.89 -14.25 13.37
N GLU A 112 -3.92 -14.49 12.51
CA GLU A 112 -3.49 -13.52 11.52
C GLU A 112 -3.95 -13.93 10.12
N PHE A 113 -4.53 -12.99 9.36
CA PHE A 113 -4.88 -13.19 7.95
C PHE A 113 -3.82 -12.65 6.98
N PHE A 114 -2.82 -11.94 7.51
CA PHE A 114 -1.67 -11.46 6.76
C PHE A 114 -0.47 -11.30 7.69
N ASN A 115 0.58 -12.10 7.47
CA ASN A 115 1.77 -12.09 8.31
C ASN A 115 2.77 -11.04 7.85
N LYS A 116 3.59 -10.53 8.79
CA LYS A 116 4.87 -9.89 8.43
C LYS A 116 5.68 -10.90 7.63
N ALA A 117 6.27 -10.50 6.50
CA ALA A 117 6.98 -11.40 5.60
C ALA A 117 8.00 -12.28 6.36
N ALA A 118 7.79 -13.60 6.32
CA ALA A 118 8.55 -14.62 7.03
C ALA A 118 8.65 -14.42 8.57
N GLY A 119 7.81 -13.56 9.14
CA GLY A 119 7.88 -13.11 10.53
C GLY A 119 7.62 -14.21 11.54
N TRP A 120 6.84 -15.23 11.18
CA TRP A 120 6.48 -16.35 12.06
C TRP A 120 7.04 -17.70 11.62
N MET A 121 8.06 -17.69 10.74
CA MET A 121 8.67 -18.93 10.29
C MET A 121 9.21 -19.74 11.47
N GLY A 122 8.71 -20.96 11.65
CA GLY A 122 9.07 -21.85 12.75
C GLY A 122 8.27 -21.66 14.05
N ASN A 123 7.30 -20.74 14.09
CA ASN A 123 6.37 -20.60 15.22
C ASN A 123 5.12 -21.46 14.99
N SER A 124 4.91 -22.47 15.85
CA SER A 124 3.81 -23.43 15.72
C SER A 124 2.44 -22.81 15.98
N HIS A 125 2.32 -21.89 16.94
CA HIS A 125 1.07 -21.20 17.25
C HIS A 125 0.57 -20.38 16.06
N ALA A 126 1.45 -19.58 15.45
CA ALA A 126 1.11 -18.81 14.26
C ALA A 126 0.78 -19.72 13.07
N ALA A 127 1.57 -20.78 12.86
CA ALA A 127 1.33 -21.72 11.76
C ALA A 127 -0.01 -22.46 11.88
N GLN A 128 -0.45 -22.81 13.09
CA GLN A 128 -1.71 -23.52 13.34
C GLN A 128 -2.94 -22.61 13.20
N ASN A 129 -2.78 -21.30 13.41
CA ASN A 129 -3.88 -20.35 13.52
C ASN A 129 -3.91 -19.30 12.39
N TYR A 130 -3.13 -19.49 11.32
CA TYR A 130 -3.18 -18.61 10.16
C TYR A 130 -4.53 -18.70 9.44
N LEU A 131 -5.12 -17.55 9.13
CA LEU A 131 -6.41 -17.43 8.46
C LEU A 131 -6.21 -17.07 6.98
N GLY A 132 -6.33 -18.06 6.09
CA GLY A 132 -6.29 -17.80 4.65
C GLY A 132 -7.52 -17.05 4.15
N SER A 133 -7.48 -15.72 4.12
CA SER A 133 -8.59 -14.87 3.69
C SER A 133 -8.13 -13.79 2.71
N ASN A 134 -8.94 -13.54 1.68
CA ASN A 134 -8.80 -12.32 0.86
C ASN A 134 -9.19 -11.12 1.72
N TYR A 135 -8.54 -9.97 1.53
CA TYR A 135 -8.75 -8.84 2.44
C TYR A 135 -10.21 -8.36 2.51
N THR A 136 -10.93 -8.36 1.38
CA THR A 136 -12.37 -8.01 1.34
C THR A 136 -13.26 -8.93 2.18
N HIS A 137 -12.77 -10.12 2.55
CA HIS A 137 -13.50 -11.10 3.36
C HIS A 137 -12.98 -11.20 4.79
N ALA A 138 -11.88 -10.51 5.15
CA ALA A 138 -11.26 -10.63 6.46
C ALA A 138 -12.27 -10.36 7.59
N ILE A 139 -13.13 -9.35 7.42
CA ILE A 139 -14.14 -9.02 8.43
C ILE A 139 -15.26 -10.08 8.53
N ARG A 140 -15.73 -10.61 7.39
CA ARG A 140 -16.68 -11.73 7.35
C ARG A 140 -16.10 -12.93 8.09
N ASP A 141 -14.85 -13.26 7.80
CA ASP A 141 -14.18 -14.43 8.37
C ASP A 141 -13.89 -14.22 9.87
N ALA A 142 -13.61 -13.00 10.31
CA ALA A 142 -13.54 -12.66 11.73
C ALA A 142 -14.87 -12.95 12.44
N PHE A 143 -16.02 -12.63 11.84
CA PHE A 143 -17.34 -12.94 12.41
C PHE A 143 -17.68 -14.43 12.39
N ILE A 144 -17.27 -15.17 11.36
CA ILE A 144 -17.37 -16.65 11.35
C ILE A 144 -16.59 -17.24 12.53
N ASN A 145 -15.45 -16.63 12.88
CA ASN A 145 -14.64 -16.99 14.05
C ASN A 145 -15.15 -16.39 15.37
N GLY A 146 -16.35 -15.79 15.38
CA GLY A 146 -17.03 -15.34 16.59
C GLY A 146 -16.65 -13.96 17.10
N CYS A 147 -16.08 -13.10 16.23
CA CYS A 147 -15.74 -11.71 16.58
C CYS A 147 -16.92 -10.98 17.26
N ASN A 148 -16.67 -10.47 18.46
CA ASN A 148 -17.63 -9.72 19.27
C ASN A 148 -17.06 -8.39 19.79
N VAL A 149 -15.80 -8.08 19.51
CA VAL A 149 -15.18 -6.79 19.84
C VAL A 149 -14.40 -6.29 18.64
N ILE A 150 -14.56 -5.01 18.31
CA ILE A 150 -13.73 -4.30 17.34
C ILE A 150 -13.07 -3.14 18.05
N CYS A 151 -11.77 -2.92 17.82
CA CYS A 151 -11.05 -1.80 18.42
C CYS A 151 -10.15 -1.11 17.40
N GLN A 152 -9.89 0.19 17.55
CA GLN A 152 -8.89 0.89 16.71
C GLN A 152 -8.42 2.20 17.35
N LEU A 153 -7.26 2.69 16.91
CA LEU A 153 -6.83 4.06 17.12
C LEU A 153 -7.62 5.01 16.20
N VAL A 154 -7.94 6.21 16.67
CA VAL A 154 -8.66 7.24 15.91
C VAL A 154 -8.04 8.62 16.09
N ALA A 155 -8.20 9.47 15.08
CA ALA A 155 -7.98 10.90 15.19
C ALA A 155 -9.29 11.60 15.57
N GLN A 156 -9.23 12.83 16.08
CA GLN A 156 -10.41 13.66 16.36
C GLN A 156 -10.24 15.09 15.86
N LYS A 157 -11.34 15.71 15.41
CA LYS A 157 -11.39 17.10 14.94
C LYS A 157 -12.80 17.67 15.16
N GLU A 158 -12.89 18.96 15.44
CA GLU A 158 -14.16 19.68 15.40
C GLU A 158 -14.46 20.14 13.96
N ILE A 159 -15.64 19.77 13.44
CA ILE A 159 -16.12 20.15 12.10
C ILE A 159 -17.49 20.77 12.28
N ASP A 160 -17.66 22.03 11.84
CA ASP A 160 -18.91 22.80 11.96
C ASP A 160 -19.50 22.79 13.38
N GLY A 161 -18.65 22.94 14.40
CA GLY A 161 -19.04 22.96 15.82
C GLY A 161 -19.35 21.58 16.41
N LYS A 162 -19.04 20.48 15.71
CA LYS A 162 -19.30 19.10 16.17
C LYS A 162 -18.01 18.30 16.24
N LEU A 163 -17.82 17.59 17.36
CA LEU A 163 -16.74 16.61 17.49
C LEU A 163 -16.96 15.45 16.52
N MET A 164 -15.96 15.18 15.70
CA MET A 164 -15.93 14.07 14.76
C MET A 164 -14.67 13.23 15.00
N TYR A 165 -14.79 11.92 14.82
CA TYR A 165 -13.65 11.01 14.81
C TYR A 165 -13.32 10.62 13.37
N SER A 166 -12.03 10.42 13.09
CA SER A 166 -11.58 9.79 11.86
C SER A 166 -10.87 8.48 12.20
N MET A 167 -11.21 7.42 11.48
CA MET A 167 -10.48 6.13 11.53
C MET A 167 -9.05 6.26 11.01
N GLY A 168 -8.66 7.45 10.52
CA GLY A 168 -7.30 7.81 10.15
C GLY A 168 -6.72 6.81 9.16
N SER A 169 -5.79 6.00 9.65
CA SER A 169 -5.05 5.05 8.83
C SER A 169 -5.78 3.76 8.49
N ASN A 170 -6.95 3.43 9.06
CA ASN A 170 -7.54 2.08 8.88
C ASN A 170 -9.10 2.04 8.89
N PRO A 171 -9.81 2.72 7.98
CA PRO A 171 -11.23 2.39 7.74
C PRO A 171 -11.44 1.03 7.06
N ASP A 172 -10.37 0.36 6.60
CA ASP A 172 -10.35 -0.88 5.81
C ASP A 172 -11.48 -1.88 6.07
N THR A 173 -11.62 -2.36 7.30
CA THR A 173 -12.50 -3.45 7.72
C THR A 173 -13.30 -3.05 8.96
N HIS A 174 -12.83 -2.05 9.69
CA HIS A 174 -13.40 -1.61 10.96
C HIS A 174 -14.67 -0.79 10.77
N TYR A 175 -14.79 -0.07 9.64
CA TYR A 175 -16.02 0.61 9.27
C TYR A 175 -17.17 -0.39 9.08
N ASP A 176 -17.00 -1.39 8.22
CA ASP A 176 -18.04 -2.40 7.96
C ASP A 176 -18.27 -3.30 9.16
N GLY A 177 -17.19 -3.68 9.85
CA GLY A 177 -17.26 -4.49 11.05
C GLY A 177 -18.09 -3.83 12.16
N GLY A 178 -17.93 -2.53 12.37
CA GLY A 178 -18.72 -1.78 13.35
C GLY A 178 -20.22 -1.77 13.00
N HIS A 179 -20.55 -1.56 11.71
CA HIS A 179 -21.94 -1.65 11.25
C HIS A 179 -22.52 -3.06 11.43
N PHE A 180 -21.74 -4.09 11.11
CA PHE A 180 -22.17 -5.48 11.28
C PHE A 180 -22.40 -5.85 12.75
N LEU A 181 -21.54 -5.41 13.68
CA LEU A 181 -21.76 -5.60 15.12
C LEU A 181 -23.04 -4.92 15.60
N ARG A 182 -23.35 -3.71 15.11
CA ARG A 182 -24.60 -3.02 15.43
C ARG A 182 -25.82 -3.77 14.91
N GLU A 183 -25.74 -4.29 13.69
CA GLU A 183 -26.80 -5.09 13.08
C GLU A 183 -27.05 -6.38 13.87
N LEU A 184 -25.99 -7.10 14.26
CA LEU A 184 -26.09 -8.29 15.12
C LEU A 184 -26.69 -7.97 16.49
N ARG A 185 -26.29 -6.86 17.12
CA ARG A 185 -26.85 -6.42 18.41
C ARG A 185 -28.35 -6.16 18.27
N ALA A 186 -28.75 -5.45 17.21
CA ALA A 186 -30.14 -5.07 16.97
C ALA A 186 -31.04 -6.27 16.62
N ARG A 187 -30.54 -7.25 15.85
CA ARG A 187 -31.33 -8.40 15.40
C ARG A 187 -31.34 -9.57 16.36
N GLU A 188 -30.20 -9.84 17.01
CA GLU A 188 -29.99 -11.08 17.77
C GLU A 188 -29.79 -10.82 19.27
N GLY A 189 -29.70 -9.56 19.71
CA GLY A 189 -29.40 -9.22 21.11
C GLY A 189 -27.99 -9.65 21.55
N LYS A 190 -27.09 -9.92 20.59
CA LYS A 190 -25.71 -10.32 20.87
C LYS A 190 -24.96 -9.19 21.55
N LYS A 191 -24.33 -9.50 22.69
CA LYS A 191 -23.46 -8.57 23.39
C LYS A 191 -22.14 -8.42 22.62
N ASN A 192 -21.78 -7.17 22.32
CA ASN A 192 -20.57 -6.81 21.60
C ASN A 192 -20.14 -5.38 21.95
N ALA A 193 -18.95 -4.98 21.51
CA ALA A 193 -18.41 -3.64 21.74
C ALA A 193 -17.59 -3.13 20.54
N ILE A 194 -17.71 -1.83 20.26
CA ILE A 194 -16.90 -1.09 19.29
C ILE A 194 -16.12 -0.03 20.06
N ILE A 195 -14.78 -0.13 20.06
CA ILE A 195 -13.91 0.63 20.96
C ILE A 195 -12.96 1.52 20.14
N ALA A 196 -12.86 2.78 20.51
CA ALA A 196 -11.83 3.68 20.00
C ALA A 196 -10.81 4.04 21.08
N GLN A 197 -9.56 4.22 20.68
CA GLN A 197 -8.55 4.92 21.48
C GLN A 197 -8.08 6.14 20.69
N VAL A 198 -8.25 7.34 21.25
CA VAL A 198 -7.84 8.59 20.61
C VAL A 198 -6.32 8.66 20.59
N HIS A 199 -5.76 9.08 19.45
CA HIS A 199 -4.34 9.31 19.28
C HIS A 199 -4.11 10.72 18.71
N PRO A 200 -3.36 11.61 19.39
CA PRO A 200 -3.22 13.01 19.00
C PRO A 200 -2.52 13.18 17.64
N ASP A 201 -1.52 12.34 17.34
CA ASP A 201 -0.74 12.44 16.10
C ASP A 201 -1.32 11.64 14.92
N MET A 202 -2.43 10.91 15.09
CA MET A 202 -3.05 10.18 13.98
C MET A 202 -3.57 11.18 12.94
N PRO A 203 -3.18 11.08 11.66
CA PRO A 203 -3.71 11.98 10.64
C PRO A 203 -5.23 11.89 10.55
N PHE A 204 -5.91 13.04 10.63
CA PHE A 204 -7.35 13.11 10.43
C PHE A 204 -7.67 13.05 8.93
N MET A 205 -8.11 11.88 8.47
CA MET A 205 -8.44 11.66 7.07
C MET A 205 -9.94 11.79 6.79
N TYR A 206 -10.27 12.32 5.62
CA TYR A 206 -11.65 12.52 5.17
C TYR A 206 -12.20 11.28 4.45
N GLY A 207 -13.45 11.39 3.97
CA GLY A 207 -14.15 10.31 3.32
C GLY A 207 -15.00 9.49 4.28
N LYS A 208 -15.12 8.18 4.03
CA LYS A 208 -15.88 7.27 4.91
C LYS A 208 -15.17 6.95 6.23
N ALA A 209 -13.91 7.36 6.37
CA ALA A 209 -13.19 7.30 7.64
C ALA A 209 -13.79 8.21 8.72
N VAL A 210 -14.53 9.26 8.36
CA VAL A 210 -15.11 10.21 9.33
C VAL A 210 -16.44 9.67 9.88
N VAL A 211 -16.52 9.54 11.21
CA VAL A 211 -17.70 9.04 11.93
C VAL A 211 -18.04 9.92 13.12
N GLU A 212 -19.33 9.96 13.47
CA GLU A 212 -19.78 10.63 14.69
C GLU A 212 -19.37 9.82 15.95
N PRO A 213 -19.27 10.46 17.12
CA PRO A 213 -18.96 9.78 18.40
C PRO A 213 -19.84 8.57 18.68
N GLY A 214 -21.13 8.65 18.33
CA GLY A 214 -22.09 7.57 18.49
C GLY A 214 -21.86 6.36 17.59
N PHE A 215 -20.76 6.26 16.82
CA PHE A 215 -20.29 5.03 16.17
C PHE A 215 -19.58 4.07 17.14
N TYR A 216 -18.93 4.61 18.17
CA TYR A 216 -18.25 3.81 19.21
C TYR A 216 -19.17 3.60 20.41
N ASP A 217 -18.97 2.49 21.12
CA ASP A 217 -19.59 2.23 22.42
C ASP A 217 -18.70 2.73 23.57
N MET A 218 -17.37 2.64 23.38
CA MET A 218 -16.36 2.98 24.37
C MET A 218 -15.24 3.80 23.69
N VAL A 219 -14.82 4.89 24.31
CA VAL A 219 -13.74 5.77 23.83
C VAL A 219 -12.72 5.98 24.94
N ILE A 220 -11.47 5.59 24.68
CA ILE A 220 -10.33 5.89 25.56
C ILE A 220 -9.69 7.17 25.06
N ASP A 221 -9.65 8.20 25.90
CA ASP A 221 -9.02 9.49 25.60
C ASP A 221 -8.28 9.98 26.86
N SER A 222 -6.96 9.80 26.87
CA SER A 222 -6.10 10.17 28.00
C SER A 222 -4.68 10.47 27.54
N PRO A 223 -4.06 11.57 28.02
CA PRO A 223 -2.65 11.86 27.81
C PRO A 223 -1.70 10.76 28.27
N ASP A 224 -2.09 9.95 29.27
CA ASP A 224 -1.29 8.86 29.81
C ASP A 224 -1.02 7.74 28.78
N TYR A 225 -1.79 7.71 27.69
CA TYR A 225 -1.67 6.73 26.60
C TYR A 225 -1.15 7.34 25.30
N HIS A 226 -0.57 8.54 25.34
CA HIS A 226 0.08 9.15 24.19
C HIS A 226 1.44 8.50 23.92
N PHE A 227 1.72 8.23 22.65
CA PHE A 227 3.00 7.68 22.18
C PHE A 227 3.27 8.15 20.75
N LYS A 228 4.49 7.96 20.28
CA LYS A 228 4.84 8.26 18.88
C LYS A 228 4.30 7.16 17.96
N LEU A 229 3.60 7.54 16.89
CA LEU A 229 3.18 6.61 15.84
C LEU A 229 4.37 5.82 15.29
N PHE A 230 4.16 4.57 14.89
CA PHE A 230 5.25 3.74 14.35
C PHE A 230 5.67 4.21 12.97
N GLY A 231 6.90 4.72 12.83
CA GLY A 231 7.50 5.03 11.52
C GLY A 231 8.03 3.75 10.87
N ALA A 232 7.45 3.30 9.76
CA ALA A 232 7.96 2.14 9.03
C ALA A 232 9.26 2.52 8.27
N PRO A 233 10.35 1.74 8.44
CA PRO A 233 11.59 2.02 7.74
C PRO A 233 11.44 1.73 6.24
N LYS A 234 12.10 2.55 5.41
CA LYS A 234 12.13 2.34 3.96
C LYS A 234 13.18 1.33 3.55
N GLU A 235 12.86 0.57 2.51
CA GLU A 235 13.80 -0.33 1.85
C GLU A 235 14.47 0.38 0.66
N PRO A 236 15.79 0.22 0.45
CA PRO A 236 16.45 0.83 -0.69
C PRO A 236 16.01 0.17 -2.00
N VAL A 237 15.75 0.99 -3.02
CA VAL A 237 15.50 0.56 -4.40
C VAL A 237 16.83 0.15 -5.04
N ASN A 238 16.96 -1.14 -5.34
CA ASN A 238 18.13 -1.69 -6.04
C ASN A 238 17.91 -1.68 -7.56
N SER A 239 18.94 -2.06 -8.32
CA SER A 239 18.92 -2.04 -9.79
C SER A 239 17.89 -2.99 -10.42
N VAL A 240 17.61 -4.13 -9.79
CA VAL A 240 16.55 -5.05 -10.24
C VAL A 240 15.20 -4.36 -10.11
N ASP A 241 14.94 -3.76 -8.95
CA ASP A 241 13.66 -3.10 -8.66
C ASP A 241 13.48 -1.85 -9.52
N TRP A 242 14.54 -1.08 -9.75
CA TRP A 242 14.54 0.06 -10.68
C TRP A 242 14.14 -0.36 -12.08
N MET A 243 14.76 -1.40 -12.63
CA MET A 243 14.42 -1.87 -13.99
C MET A 243 12.98 -2.38 -14.08
N ILE A 244 12.50 -3.12 -13.07
CA ILE A 244 11.08 -3.52 -12.99
C ILE A 244 10.17 -2.28 -12.97
N GLY A 245 10.48 -1.29 -12.13
CA GLY A 245 9.73 -0.04 -12.01
C GLY A 245 9.68 0.74 -13.31
N MET A 246 10.80 0.83 -14.03
CA MET A 246 10.86 1.50 -15.33
C MET A 246 10.02 0.76 -16.38
N HIS A 247 10.09 -0.57 -16.47
CA HIS A 247 9.19 -1.33 -17.33
C HIS A 247 7.71 -1.12 -16.98
N ALA A 248 7.35 -1.22 -15.70
CA ALA A 248 5.96 -1.08 -15.25
C ALA A 248 5.41 0.35 -15.44
N SER A 249 6.25 1.38 -15.29
CA SER A 249 5.85 2.79 -15.48
C SER A 249 5.34 3.07 -16.91
N THR A 250 5.83 2.33 -17.92
CA THR A 250 5.37 2.44 -19.31
C THR A 250 3.94 1.92 -19.51
N LEU A 251 3.42 1.11 -18.58
CA LEU A 251 2.08 0.51 -18.68
C LEU A 251 0.99 1.42 -18.11
N VAL A 252 1.35 2.46 -17.37
CA VAL A 252 0.42 3.44 -16.80
C VAL A 252 -0.07 4.37 -17.89
N LYS A 253 -1.39 4.50 -18.04
CA LYS A 253 -2.01 5.33 -19.08
C LYS A 253 -2.45 6.66 -18.48
N ASP A 254 -2.17 7.76 -19.19
CA ASP A 254 -2.72 9.07 -18.84
C ASP A 254 -4.25 9.05 -18.98
N GLY A 255 -4.95 9.83 -18.14
CA GLY A 255 -6.39 9.74 -18.01
C GLY A 255 -6.83 8.38 -17.44
N GLY A 256 -5.96 7.68 -16.71
CA GLY A 256 -6.16 6.31 -16.21
C GLY A 256 -6.36 6.18 -14.70
N THR A 257 -6.31 4.95 -14.20
CA THR A 257 -6.40 4.64 -12.76
C THR A 257 -5.24 3.76 -12.34
N ILE A 258 -4.68 4.01 -11.15
CA ILE A 258 -3.55 3.25 -10.63
C ILE A 258 -3.83 2.66 -9.24
N GLN A 259 -3.35 1.44 -9.04
CA GLN A 259 -3.08 0.85 -7.74
C GLN A 259 -1.63 0.38 -7.71
N VAL A 260 -0.91 0.71 -6.63
CA VAL A 260 0.45 0.24 -6.37
C VAL A 260 0.56 -0.33 -4.97
N GLY A 261 1.48 -1.26 -4.77
CA GLY A 261 1.83 -1.80 -3.46
C GLY A 261 2.91 -0.99 -2.75
N ILE A 262 3.46 -1.59 -1.70
CA ILE A 262 4.50 -0.99 -0.84
C ILE A 262 5.92 -1.45 -1.20
N GLY A 263 6.89 -0.85 -0.53
CA GLY A 263 8.30 -1.28 -0.56
C GLY A 263 9.02 -0.83 -1.82
N SER A 264 10.23 -1.37 -2.01
CA SER A 264 11.15 -0.89 -3.06
C SER A 264 10.57 -0.97 -4.48
N LEU A 265 9.72 -1.95 -4.77
CA LEU A 265 9.06 -2.08 -6.07
C LEU A 265 7.98 -1.01 -6.29
N GLY A 266 7.21 -0.68 -5.25
CA GLY A 266 6.24 0.42 -5.29
C GLY A 266 6.95 1.75 -5.56
N ASP A 267 8.03 2.01 -4.81
CA ASP A 267 8.83 3.23 -4.95
C ASP A 267 9.46 3.34 -6.34
N ALA A 268 9.98 2.25 -6.89
CA ALA A 268 10.57 2.22 -8.23
C ALA A 268 9.58 2.60 -9.33
N ILE A 269 8.33 2.10 -9.26
CA ILE A 269 7.29 2.43 -10.24
C ILE A 269 6.93 3.91 -10.15
N VAL A 270 6.65 4.38 -8.93
CA VAL A 270 6.25 5.76 -8.69
C VAL A 270 7.35 6.71 -9.17
N ALA A 271 8.60 6.42 -8.86
CA ALA A 271 9.71 7.26 -9.30
C ALA A 271 9.90 7.21 -10.82
N GLY A 272 9.64 6.07 -11.47
CA GLY A 272 9.58 5.98 -12.93
C GLY A 272 8.46 6.81 -13.54
N ILE A 273 7.27 6.83 -12.93
CA ILE A 273 6.12 7.68 -13.32
C ILE A 273 6.45 9.16 -13.14
N GLU A 274 7.08 9.53 -12.02
CA GLU A 274 7.50 10.91 -11.76
C GLU A 274 8.59 11.35 -12.75
N MET A 275 9.59 10.51 -13.02
CA MET A 275 10.62 10.79 -14.02
C MET A 275 9.99 10.95 -15.41
N ARG A 276 9.03 10.10 -15.77
CA ARG A 276 8.26 10.21 -17.01
C ARG A 276 7.52 11.55 -17.11
N HIS A 277 7.03 12.11 -16.01
CA HIS A 277 6.32 13.38 -16.03
C HIS A 277 7.24 14.60 -15.97
N LYS A 278 8.17 14.65 -15.01
CA LYS A 278 9.02 15.82 -14.74
C LYS A 278 10.25 15.92 -15.64
N HIS A 279 10.70 14.79 -16.19
CA HIS A 279 11.93 14.68 -16.97
C HIS A 279 11.71 13.80 -18.21
N ASN A 280 10.64 14.08 -18.98
CA ASN A 280 10.16 13.21 -20.06
C ASN A 280 11.23 12.91 -21.12
N ASP A 281 12.04 13.90 -21.51
CA ASP A 281 13.12 13.70 -22.48
C ASP A 281 14.15 12.66 -21.99
N THR A 282 14.61 12.79 -20.75
CA THR A 282 15.52 11.83 -20.13
C THR A 282 14.88 10.45 -19.99
N TYR A 283 13.59 10.40 -19.63
CA TYR A 283 12.83 9.15 -19.55
C TYR A 283 12.77 8.45 -20.91
N ARG A 284 12.43 9.17 -21.98
CA ARG A 284 12.38 8.63 -23.35
C ARG A 284 13.75 8.16 -23.82
N GLN A 285 14.81 8.93 -23.54
CA GLN A 285 16.17 8.52 -23.87
C GLN A 285 16.53 7.23 -23.14
N PHE A 286 16.21 7.12 -21.84
CA PHE A 286 16.42 5.89 -21.09
C PHE A 286 15.64 4.71 -21.70
N MET A 287 14.38 4.89 -22.13
CA MET A 287 13.59 3.84 -22.78
C MET A 287 14.24 3.31 -24.07
N GLN A 288 14.96 4.15 -24.80
CA GLN A 288 15.72 3.76 -26.00
C GLN A 288 17.03 3.07 -25.61
N ASP A 289 17.85 3.70 -24.77
CA ASP A 289 19.17 3.19 -24.37
C ASP A 289 19.11 1.83 -23.64
N SER A 290 17.99 1.55 -22.98
CA SER A 290 17.73 0.31 -22.26
C SER A 290 17.02 -0.76 -23.10
N ASP A 291 16.77 -0.51 -24.39
CA ASP A 291 16.02 -1.35 -25.33
C ASP A 291 14.57 -1.64 -24.91
N ILE A 292 14.00 -0.87 -23.97
CA ILE A 292 12.65 -1.11 -23.50
C ILE A 292 11.65 -0.83 -24.62
N TYR A 293 11.78 0.32 -25.27
CA TYR A 293 10.84 0.72 -26.32
C TYR A 293 11.01 -0.12 -27.59
N SER A 294 12.24 -0.46 -27.98
CA SER A 294 12.48 -1.32 -29.14
C SER A 294 11.92 -2.74 -28.96
N LYS A 295 11.95 -3.29 -27.75
CA LYS A 295 11.40 -4.62 -27.44
C LYS A 295 9.89 -4.64 -27.22
N PHE A 296 9.32 -3.58 -26.65
CA PHE A 296 7.95 -3.59 -26.12
C PHE A 296 7.05 -2.45 -26.63
N GLY A 297 7.51 -1.62 -27.56
CA GLY A 297 6.80 -0.41 -28.02
C GLY A 297 5.34 -0.63 -28.42
N GLU A 298 5.04 -1.69 -29.19
CA GLU A 298 3.65 -2.03 -29.58
C GLU A 298 2.74 -2.28 -28.36
N LEU A 299 3.25 -2.97 -27.34
CA LEU A 299 2.51 -3.20 -26.09
C LEU A 299 2.38 -1.91 -25.27
N ILE A 300 3.46 -1.13 -25.20
CA ILE A 300 3.49 0.14 -24.46
C ILE A 300 2.47 1.11 -25.05
N ASP A 301 2.44 1.28 -26.37
CA ASP A 301 1.54 2.23 -27.03
C ASP A 301 0.08 1.78 -26.98
N SER A 302 -0.19 0.48 -26.93
CA SER A 302 -1.57 -0.05 -26.81
C SER A 302 -2.11 -0.03 -25.37
N VAL A 303 -1.25 -0.18 -24.36
CA VAL A 303 -1.67 -0.33 -22.96
C VAL A 303 -1.37 0.90 -22.13
N GLY A 304 -0.22 1.53 -22.26
CA GLY A 304 0.19 2.65 -21.43
C GLY A 304 0.66 3.82 -22.28
N GLY A 305 1.95 4.14 -22.19
CA GLY A 305 2.60 5.18 -22.96
C GLY A 305 3.91 5.65 -22.34
N ILE A 306 4.56 6.59 -23.02
CA ILE A 306 5.80 7.24 -22.57
C ILE A 306 5.68 8.76 -22.50
N GLY A 307 4.51 9.34 -22.82
CA GLY A 307 4.24 10.77 -22.72
C GLY A 307 3.92 11.22 -21.29
N GLU A 308 3.82 12.52 -21.04
CA GLU A 308 3.48 13.06 -19.73
C GLU A 308 2.03 12.73 -19.31
N PHE A 309 1.66 13.10 -18.09
CA PHE A 309 0.31 12.92 -17.56
C PHE A 309 -0.44 14.26 -17.59
N GLU A 310 -1.02 14.58 -18.75
CA GLU A 310 -1.73 15.84 -18.99
C GLU A 310 -3.10 15.84 -18.30
N GLU A 311 -3.89 14.78 -18.53
CA GLU A 311 -5.16 14.56 -17.82
C GLU A 311 -4.94 14.18 -16.35
N GLY A 312 -3.83 13.51 -16.07
CA GLY A 312 -3.53 12.91 -14.77
C GLY A 312 -4.20 11.55 -14.59
N ILE A 313 -4.01 10.98 -13.41
CA ILE A 313 -4.54 9.66 -13.05
C ILE A 313 -5.34 9.72 -11.74
N LEU A 314 -6.30 8.80 -11.61
CA LEU A 314 -7.00 8.52 -10.35
C LEU A 314 -6.20 7.48 -9.58
N GLY A 315 -6.00 7.70 -8.28
CA GLY A 315 -5.55 6.66 -7.38
C GLY A 315 -6.73 5.84 -6.87
N SER A 316 -6.65 4.51 -6.98
CA SER A 316 -7.61 3.59 -6.37
C SER A 316 -6.83 2.41 -5.79
N SER A 317 -6.15 2.65 -4.67
CA SER A 317 -5.13 1.77 -4.13
C SER A 317 -5.54 1.22 -2.77
N GLU A 318 -5.36 -0.07 -2.51
CA GLU A 318 -5.66 -0.65 -1.18
C GLU A 318 -4.98 0.14 -0.05
N MET A 319 -3.69 0.42 -0.25
CA MET A 319 -2.86 1.18 0.67
C MET A 319 -2.55 2.56 0.11
N LEU A 320 -2.71 3.57 0.95
CA LEU A 320 -2.14 4.90 0.73
C LEU A 320 -0.66 4.84 1.15
N VAL A 321 0.22 4.68 0.18
CA VAL A 321 1.67 4.70 0.39
C VAL A 321 2.22 6.11 0.25
N ASP A 322 3.32 6.41 0.91
CA ASP A 322 3.96 7.72 0.87
C ASP A 322 4.40 8.12 -0.54
N SER A 323 4.82 7.15 -1.35
CA SER A 323 5.15 7.38 -2.76
C SER A 323 3.95 7.84 -3.60
N LEU A 324 2.71 7.49 -3.26
CA LEU A 324 1.53 8.09 -3.92
C LEU A 324 1.37 9.57 -3.56
N ILE A 325 1.78 10.00 -2.37
CA ILE A 325 1.78 11.44 -2.03
C ILE A 325 2.77 12.20 -2.91
N GLU A 326 3.87 11.59 -3.34
CA GLU A 326 4.81 12.23 -4.27
C GLU A 326 4.19 12.45 -5.67
N LEU A 327 3.40 11.49 -6.19
CA LEU A 327 2.62 11.72 -7.43
C LEU A 327 1.58 12.82 -7.25
N PHE A 328 0.99 12.91 -6.06
CA PHE A 328 0.04 13.94 -5.73
C PHE A 328 0.73 15.31 -5.71
N LYS A 329 1.89 15.44 -5.05
CA LYS A 329 2.75 16.64 -5.04
C LYS A 329 3.22 17.02 -6.44
N ALA A 330 3.48 16.04 -7.30
CA ALA A 330 3.90 16.21 -8.69
C ALA A 330 2.76 16.57 -9.66
N ASP A 331 1.51 16.77 -9.19
CA ASP A 331 0.34 17.07 -10.02
C ASP A 331 -0.01 15.96 -11.03
N ILE A 332 0.32 14.70 -10.71
CA ILE A 332 0.00 13.53 -11.52
C ILE A 332 -1.30 12.87 -11.05
N LEU A 333 -1.48 12.70 -9.73
CA LEU A 333 -2.74 12.22 -9.13
C LEU A 333 -3.77 13.36 -9.04
N LYS A 334 -4.18 13.89 -10.18
CA LYS A 334 -5.09 15.06 -10.25
C LYS A 334 -6.43 14.78 -10.92
N ARG A 335 -6.61 13.60 -11.53
CA ARG A 335 -7.84 13.29 -12.28
C ARG A 335 -8.99 13.03 -11.30
N LYS A 336 -9.81 14.07 -11.09
CA LYS A 336 -10.95 14.03 -10.17
C LYS A 336 -12.08 13.17 -10.72
N VAL A 337 -12.69 12.40 -9.83
CA VAL A 337 -13.94 11.68 -10.08
C VAL A 337 -15.00 12.07 -9.08
N TYR A 338 -16.26 11.91 -9.46
CA TYR A 338 -17.41 12.41 -8.69
C TYR A 338 -18.36 11.28 -8.34
N GLU A 339 -18.93 11.37 -7.13
CA GLU A 339 -19.82 10.35 -6.58
C GLU A 339 -21.28 10.50 -7.05
N ASP A 340 -21.48 10.66 -8.34
CA ASP A 340 -22.78 10.62 -8.98
C ASP A 340 -22.65 10.05 -10.40
N ILE A 341 -23.46 9.04 -10.69
CA ILE A 341 -23.40 8.30 -11.96
C ILE A 341 -23.70 9.21 -13.15
N ARG A 342 -24.63 10.16 -13.01
CA ARG A 342 -25.05 11.05 -14.10
C ARG A 342 -23.94 12.04 -14.42
N LEU A 343 -23.41 12.68 -13.38
CA LEU A 343 -22.30 13.62 -13.50
C LEU A 343 -21.07 12.93 -14.11
N GLN A 344 -20.69 11.76 -13.59
CA GLN A 344 -19.53 11.03 -14.10
C GLN A 344 -19.71 10.57 -15.56
N LYS A 345 -20.92 10.19 -15.97
CA LYS A 345 -21.22 9.86 -17.38
C LYS A 345 -20.96 11.04 -18.31
N VAL A 346 -21.49 12.22 -17.98
CA VAL A 346 -21.34 13.44 -18.79
C VAL A 346 -19.87 13.86 -18.89
N ILE A 347 -19.15 13.84 -17.76
CA ILE A 347 -17.71 14.15 -17.73
C ILE A 347 -16.94 13.21 -18.66
N ASN A 348 -17.15 11.90 -18.52
CA ASN A 348 -16.44 10.91 -19.32
C ASN A 348 -16.78 10.98 -20.82
N ALA A 349 -18.05 11.23 -21.16
CA ALA A 349 -18.51 11.23 -22.55
C ALA A 349 -18.00 12.43 -23.34
N ASN A 350 -17.76 13.56 -22.66
CA ASN A 350 -17.42 14.84 -23.29
C ASN A 350 -15.99 15.32 -22.99
N GLY A 351 -15.27 14.68 -22.05
CA GLY A 351 -13.94 15.11 -21.62
C GLY A 351 -13.95 16.43 -20.85
N PHE A 352 -15.03 16.72 -20.11
CA PHE A 352 -15.15 17.96 -19.37
C PHE A 352 -14.25 18.01 -18.14
N THR A 353 -13.74 19.19 -17.84
CA THR A 353 -12.99 19.50 -16.62
C THR A 353 -13.91 20.10 -15.55
N GLU A 354 -13.43 20.22 -14.32
CA GLU A 354 -14.18 20.76 -13.20
C GLU A 354 -14.64 22.22 -13.39
N ASN A 355 -14.00 22.97 -14.29
CA ASN A 355 -14.29 24.40 -14.51
C ASN A 355 -15.35 24.63 -15.60
N GLN A 356 -15.89 23.56 -16.21
CA GLN A 356 -16.87 23.62 -17.30
C GLN A 356 -18.29 23.36 -16.77
N VAL A 357 -18.67 24.07 -15.70
CA VAL A 357 -19.93 23.82 -14.98
C VAL A 357 -21.16 24.06 -15.86
N GLU A 358 -21.14 25.08 -16.70
CA GLU A 358 -22.24 25.37 -17.63
C GLU A 358 -22.42 24.24 -18.65
N GLU A 359 -21.33 23.81 -19.29
CA GLU A 359 -21.37 22.75 -20.30
C GLU A 359 -21.84 21.44 -19.70
N ILE A 360 -21.40 21.12 -18.48
CA ILE A 360 -21.85 19.96 -17.72
C ILE A 360 -23.35 20.05 -17.42
N PHE A 361 -23.83 21.19 -16.92
CA PHE A 361 -25.24 21.39 -16.61
C PHE A 361 -26.12 21.24 -17.86
N ARG A 362 -25.72 21.85 -18.98
CA ARG A 362 -26.43 21.73 -20.26
C ARG A 362 -26.39 20.30 -20.80
N ALA A 363 -25.28 19.59 -20.67
CA ALA A 363 -25.16 18.20 -21.10
C ALA A 363 -26.04 17.25 -20.27
N LEU A 364 -26.11 17.44 -18.95
CA LEU A 364 -27.01 16.68 -18.06
C LEU A 364 -28.48 16.79 -18.51
N LEU A 365 -28.92 18.00 -18.91
CA LEU A 365 -30.26 18.24 -19.45
C LEU A 365 -30.45 17.62 -20.84
N LYS A 366 -29.50 17.85 -21.76
CA LYS A 366 -29.53 17.36 -23.15
C LYS A 366 -29.60 15.83 -23.20
N GLU A 367 -28.82 15.16 -22.37
CA GLU A 367 -28.77 13.69 -22.26
C GLU A 367 -29.92 13.11 -21.42
N LYS A 368 -30.81 13.96 -20.89
CA LYS A 368 -31.96 13.58 -20.05
C LYS A 368 -31.56 12.77 -18.81
N LEU A 369 -30.39 13.07 -18.27
CA LEU A 369 -29.87 12.45 -17.05
C LEU A 369 -30.45 13.10 -15.79
N VAL A 370 -30.99 14.31 -15.92
CA VAL A 370 -31.73 15.03 -14.89
C VAL A 370 -33.09 15.47 -15.43
N HIS A 371 -34.02 15.78 -14.54
CA HIS A 371 -35.35 16.23 -14.95
C HIS A 371 -35.27 17.60 -15.62
N THR A 372 -36.14 17.85 -16.62
CA THR A 372 -36.25 19.20 -17.21
C THR A 372 -36.79 20.22 -16.20
N ARG A 373 -37.65 19.79 -15.27
CA ARG A 373 -38.01 20.56 -14.08
C ARG A 373 -37.20 20.03 -12.89
N ILE A 374 -36.18 20.77 -12.47
CA ILE A 374 -35.22 20.32 -11.44
C ILE A 374 -35.96 20.09 -10.12
N LYS A 375 -35.82 18.88 -9.57
CA LYS A 375 -36.39 18.53 -8.26
C LYS A 375 -35.47 18.93 -7.12
N LYS A 376 -36.02 19.03 -5.90
CA LYS A 376 -35.24 19.29 -4.67
C LYS A 376 -34.02 18.37 -4.53
N SER A 377 -34.17 17.07 -4.78
CA SER A 377 -33.05 16.11 -4.71
C SER A 377 -31.93 16.38 -5.71
N GLU A 378 -32.25 16.91 -6.90
CA GLU A 378 -31.26 17.27 -7.91
C GLU A 378 -30.64 18.64 -7.60
N PHE A 379 -31.44 19.58 -7.10
CA PHE A 379 -30.95 20.85 -6.59
C PHE A 379 -29.91 20.64 -5.48
N ASP A 380 -30.21 19.78 -4.51
CA ASP A 380 -29.29 19.44 -3.40
C ASP A 380 -28.01 18.78 -3.92
N LEU A 381 -28.12 17.92 -4.92
CA LEU A 381 -26.98 17.30 -5.60
C LEU A 381 -26.14 18.33 -6.36
N PHE A 382 -26.78 19.26 -7.06
CA PHE A 382 -26.11 20.32 -7.79
C PHE A 382 -25.39 21.28 -6.86
N GLN A 383 -25.97 21.62 -5.71
CA GLN A 383 -25.23 22.31 -4.66
C GLN A 383 -24.08 21.45 -4.14
N LYS A 384 -24.32 20.18 -3.81
CA LYS A 384 -23.25 19.27 -3.34
C LYS A 384 -22.04 19.28 -4.29
N PHE A 385 -22.23 19.20 -5.60
CA PHE A 385 -21.12 19.18 -6.55
C PHE A 385 -20.74 20.55 -7.10
N GLY A 386 -21.25 21.66 -6.54
CA GLY A 386 -20.90 23.01 -6.98
C GLY A 386 -21.46 23.43 -8.34
N ILE A 387 -22.40 22.66 -8.92
CA ILE A 387 -23.13 23.05 -10.12
C ILE A 387 -24.01 24.27 -9.82
N PHE A 388 -24.71 24.27 -8.67
CA PHE A 388 -25.46 25.43 -8.18
C PHE A 388 -24.70 26.10 -7.03
N LYS A 389 -24.84 27.42 -6.91
CA LYS A 389 -24.25 28.20 -5.81
C LYS A 389 -24.80 27.75 -4.45
N GLN A 390 -23.96 27.80 -3.41
CA GLN A 390 -24.25 27.25 -2.08
C GLN A 390 -25.29 28.05 -1.30
N ASP A 391 -25.39 29.35 -1.56
CA ASP A 391 -26.31 30.29 -0.93
C ASP A 391 -27.72 30.25 -1.53
N MET A 392 -27.94 29.47 -2.59
CA MET A 392 -29.27 29.27 -3.16
C MET A 392 -30.17 28.47 -2.23
N THR A 393 -31.46 28.82 -2.21
CA THR A 393 -32.49 28.07 -1.48
C THR A 393 -33.57 27.56 -2.43
N TYR A 394 -33.90 26.27 -2.35
CA TYR A 394 -34.99 25.69 -3.14
C TYR A 394 -36.36 25.97 -2.52
N GLU A 395 -37.31 26.47 -3.31
CA GLU A 395 -38.68 26.72 -2.90
C GLU A 395 -39.66 26.36 -4.04
N ASN A 396 -40.49 25.33 -3.84
CA ASN A 396 -41.61 24.96 -4.72
C ASN A 396 -41.30 24.87 -6.24
N GLY A 397 -40.11 24.40 -6.62
CA GLY A 397 -39.70 24.28 -8.03
C GLY A 397 -39.02 25.54 -8.58
N SER A 398 -38.69 26.49 -7.70
CA SER A 398 -37.87 27.66 -7.96
C SER A 398 -36.66 27.68 -7.03
N ALA A 399 -35.69 28.53 -7.34
CA ALA A 399 -34.57 28.84 -6.47
C ALA A 399 -34.53 30.31 -6.11
N LEU A 400 -34.26 30.62 -4.84
CA LEU A 400 -34.01 31.96 -4.34
C LEU A 400 -32.49 32.20 -4.29
N LEU A 401 -32.03 33.31 -4.86
CA LEU A 401 -30.66 33.79 -4.79
C LEU A 401 -30.68 35.32 -4.78
N ASP A 402 -30.03 35.95 -3.79
CA ASP A 402 -29.99 37.41 -3.62
C ASP A 402 -31.37 38.09 -3.67
N GLY A 403 -32.38 37.46 -3.06
CA GLY A 403 -33.76 37.96 -3.04
C GLY A 403 -34.49 37.86 -4.39
N LYS A 404 -33.88 37.28 -5.43
CA LYS A 404 -34.50 37.00 -6.73
C LYS A 404 -34.91 35.54 -6.83
N THR A 405 -36.07 35.29 -7.44
CA THR A 405 -36.60 33.95 -7.69
C THR A 405 -36.33 33.54 -9.14
N TYR A 406 -35.75 32.36 -9.31
CA TYR A 406 -35.46 31.74 -10.61
C TYR A 406 -36.33 30.47 -10.75
N SER A 407 -37.10 30.35 -11.83
CA SER A 407 -37.84 29.12 -12.09
C SER A 407 -36.87 28.01 -12.49
N LEU A 408 -37.01 26.82 -11.91
CA LEU A 408 -36.21 25.64 -12.25
C LEU A 408 -36.88 24.74 -13.29
N ASP A 409 -37.76 25.30 -14.13
CA ASP A 409 -38.34 24.63 -15.30
C ASP A 409 -37.52 24.97 -16.56
N MET A 410 -36.58 24.08 -16.90
CA MET A 410 -35.65 24.22 -18.02
C MET A 410 -36.27 23.86 -19.38
N SER A 411 -37.59 23.66 -19.44
CA SER A 411 -38.31 23.52 -20.71
C SER A 411 -38.54 24.87 -21.39
N ASP A 412 -38.49 25.94 -20.60
CA ASP A 412 -38.50 27.32 -21.05
C ASP A 412 -37.06 27.82 -21.24
N ALA A 413 -36.77 28.38 -22.42
CA ALA A 413 -35.44 28.83 -22.77
C ALA A 413 -34.99 30.04 -21.94
N ASP A 414 -35.90 30.96 -21.59
CA ASP A 414 -35.57 32.15 -20.81
C ASP A 414 -35.22 31.76 -19.36
N ASN A 415 -35.93 30.78 -18.80
CA ASN A 415 -35.58 30.22 -17.48
C ASN A 415 -34.21 29.56 -17.49
N LEU A 416 -33.89 28.76 -18.52
CA LEU A 416 -32.60 28.10 -18.65
C LEU A 416 -31.46 29.13 -18.70
N GLU A 417 -31.57 30.14 -19.56
CA GLU A 417 -30.53 31.17 -19.69
C GLU A 417 -30.40 32.02 -18.42
N ALA A 418 -31.51 32.31 -17.73
CA ALA A 418 -31.46 33.01 -16.44
C ALA A 418 -30.72 32.20 -15.35
N VAL A 419 -30.98 30.88 -15.27
CA VAL A 419 -30.29 29.97 -14.34
C VAL A 419 -28.81 29.87 -14.69
N VAL A 420 -28.47 29.69 -15.97
CA VAL A 420 -27.08 29.63 -16.43
C VAL A 420 -26.33 30.91 -16.05
N ALA A 421 -26.92 32.07 -16.31
CA ALA A 421 -26.27 33.36 -16.09
C ALA A 421 -26.06 33.72 -14.61
N SER A 422 -26.91 33.21 -13.70
CA SER A 422 -26.95 33.72 -12.31
C SER A 422 -26.78 32.66 -11.22
N CYS A 423 -27.16 31.41 -11.49
CA CYS A 423 -27.30 30.37 -10.46
C CYS A 423 -26.16 29.34 -10.44
N LEU A 424 -25.39 29.20 -11.53
CA LEU A 424 -24.32 28.21 -11.60
C LEU A 424 -23.12 28.61 -10.74
N GLY A 425 -22.42 27.61 -10.21
CA GLY A 425 -21.10 27.81 -9.58
C GLY A 425 -19.96 27.85 -10.60
N ASP A 426 -18.78 28.27 -10.16
CA ASP A 426 -17.62 28.46 -11.04
C ASP A 426 -16.81 27.17 -11.28
N THR A 427 -16.87 26.23 -10.33
CA THR A 427 -16.10 24.98 -10.40
C THR A 427 -16.82 23.85 -9.66
N LEU A 428 -16.66 22.62 -10.14
CA LEU A 428 -17.18 21.44 -9.47
C LEU A 428 -16.48 21.22 -8.12
N LYS A 429 -17.26 20.88 -7.10
CA LYS A 429 -16.82 20.58 -5.74
C LYS A 429 -16.92 19.08 -5.44
N ASN A 430 -16.27 18.64 -4.37
CA ASN A 430 -16.34 17.25 -3.88
C ASN A 430 -15.88 16.19 -4.92
N GLY A 431 -14.87 16.54 -5.73
CA GLY A 431 -14.16 15.58 -6.56
C GLY A 431 -13.13 14.80 -5.72
N ILE A 432 -12.89 13.55 -6.07
CA ILE A 432 -11.92 12.65 -5.42
C ILE A 432 -10.80 12.33 -6.40
N ALA A 433 -9.55 12.43 -5.96
CA ALA A 433 -8.38 12.09 -6.78
C ALA A 433 -7.69 10.80 -6.31
N LEU A 434 -7.98 10.34 -5.09
CA LEU A 434 -7.38 9.13 -4.52
C LEU A 434 -8.35 8.43 -3.56
N TYR A 435 -8.71 7.19 -3.87
CA TYR A 435 -9.34 6.27 -2.93
C TYR A 435 -8.28 5.35 -2.31
N ALA A 436 -8.31 5.21 -0.98
CA ALA A 436 -7.47 4.26 -0.27
C ALA A 436 -8.12 3.67 0.99
N SER A 437 -7.58 2.56 1.51
CA SER A 437 -8.20 1.84 2.64
C SER A 437 -7.39 1.79 3.91
N PHE A 438 -6.07 1.79 3.81
CA PHE A 438 -5.23 1.95 4.99
C PHE A 438 -3.86 2.57 4.67
N PHE A 439 -3.10 2.93 5.71
CA PHE A 439 -1.70 3.33 5.53
C PHE A 439 -0.79 3.04 6.72
N VAL A 440 0.50 2.94 6.42
CA VAL A 440 1.63 2.87 7.33
C VAL A 440 2.86 3.31 6.53
N GLY A 441 3.71 4.15 7.11
CA GLY A 441 4.85 4.74 6.40
C GLY A 441 5.85 5.39 7.34
N PRO A 442 6.84 6.13 6.81
CA PRO A 442 7.80 6.86 7.63
C PRO A 442 7.13 8.02 8.39
N GLN A 443 7.86 8.61 9.35
CA GLN A 443 7.33 9.75 10.12
C GLN A 443 7.02 10.97 9.26
N SER A 444 7.85 11.22 8.24
CA SER A 444 7.66 12.32 7.29
C SER A 444 6.32 12.23 6.57
N PHE A 445 5.88 11.02 6.21
CA PHE A 445 4.61 10.81 5.54
C PHE A 445 3.40 11.18 6.44
N TYR A 446 3.42 10.79 7.71
CA TYR A 446 2.35 11.19 8.64
C TYR A 446 2.33 12.71 8.87
N LYS A 447 3.51 13.33 8.91
CA LYS A 447 3.64 14.79 9.00
C LYS A 447 3.05 15.47 7.77
N ASP A 448 3.40 15.00 6.57
CA ASP A 448 2.89 15.52 5.31
C ASP A 448 1.35 15.46 5.25
N LEU A 449 0.75 14.38 5.74
CA LEU A 449 -0.72 14.26 5.80
C LEU A 449 -1.36 15.24 6.79
N ARG A 450 -0.75 15.46 7.96
CA ARG A 450 -1.27 16.41 8.96
C ARG A 450 -1.12 17.88 8.54
N GLU A 451 -0.07 18.20 7.80
CA GLU A 451 0.24 19.56 7.34
C GLU A 451 -0.37 19.87 5.96
N MET A 452 -0.96 18.87 5.29
CA MET A 452 -1.63 19.06 4.01
C MET A 452 -2.81 20.02 4.14
N ASP A 453 -2.93 20.97 3.20
CA ASP A 453 -4.10 21.83 3.08
C ASP A 453 -5.40 21.01 3.08
N GLU A 454 -6.42 21.50 3.78
CA GLU A 454 -7.65 20.75 4.01
C GLU A 454 -8.42 20.44 2.73
N GLU A 455 -8.49 21.38 1.77
CA GLU A 455 -9.17 21.15 0.50
C GLU A 455 -8.45 20.08 -0.33
N ARG A 456 -7.12 20.08 -0.25
CA ARG A 456 -6.29 19.06 -0.89
C ARG A 456 -6.39 17.70 -0.20
N LEU A 457 -6.46 17.67 1.13
CA LEU A 457 -6.63 16.44 1.92
C LEU A 457 -8.01 15.80 1.68
N LYS A 458 -9.06 16.59 1.43
CA LYS A 458 -10.40 16.12 1.04
C LYS A 458 -10.45 15.41 -0.32
N LEU A 459 -9.44 15.58 -1.18
CA LEU A 459 -9.32 14.81 -2.43
C LEU A 459 -8.90 13.35 -2.19
N ILE A 460 -8.44 13.03 -0.97
CA ILE A 460 -8.08 11.68 -0.53
C ILE A 460 -9.24 11.12 0.31
N ASP A 461 -9.96 10.14 -0.26
CA ASP A 461 -11.10 9.51 0.39
C ASP A 461 -10.69 8.14 0.95
N MET A 462 -10.58 8.08 2.29
CA MET A 462 -10.25 6.85 3.00
C MET A 462 -11.51 6.02 3.24
N ARG A 463 -11.53 4.77 2.74
CA ARG A 463 -12.71 3.86 2.72
C ARG A 463 -12.38 2.40 3.02
N SER A 464 -13.41 1.61 3.26
CA SER A 464 -13.28 0.16 3.37
C SER A 464 -12.63 -0.49 2.13
N VAL A 465 -11.93 -1.61 2.35
CA VAL A 465 -11.41 -2.47 1.28
C VAL A 465 -12.53 -3.06 0.42
N ASP A 466 -13.75 -3.19 0.93
CA ASP A 466 -14.93 -3.62 0.16
C ASP A 466 -15.29 -2.60 -0.94
N TYR A 467 -15.01 -1.30 -0.70
CA TYR A 467 -15.16 -0.30 -1.75
C TYR A 467 -14.01 -0.33 -2.75
N VAL A 468 -12.77 -0.33 -2.24
CA VAL A 468 -11.56 -0.08 -3.06
C VAL A 468 -11.16 -1.29 -3.90
N ASN A 469 -11.21 -2.50 -3.34
CA ASN A 469 -10.55 -3.66 -3.94
C ASN A 469 -11.37 -4.36 -5.03
N HIS A 470 -12.66 -4.04 -5.19
CA HIS A 470 -13.53 -4.66 -6.19
C HIS A 470 -14.67 -3.74 -6.63
N LEU A 471 -15.46 -4.20 -7.60
CA LEU A 471 -16.53 -3.42 -8.23
C LEU A 471 -17.90 -3.58 -7.56
N TYR A 472 -18.13 -4.59 -6.71
CA TYR A 472 -19.45 -4.82 -6.11
C TYR A 472 -19.93 -3.62 -5.26
N GLY A 473 -21.25 -3.51 -5.08
CA GLY A 473 -21.91 -2.41 -4.36
C GLY A 473 -22.24 -1.20 -5.24
N ASP A 474 -21.25 -0.66 -5.96
CA ASP A 474 -21.36 0.57 -6.78
C ASP A 474 -20.77 0.37 -8.18
N GLU A 475 -21.08 -0.77 -8.80
CA GLU A 475 -20.36 -1.26 -9.97
C GLU A 475 -20.39 -0.28 -11.15
N GLU A 476 -21.55 0.29 -11.46
CA GLU A 476 -21.68 1.26 -12.56
C GLU A 476 -20.78 2.47 -12.35
N LEU A 477 -20.82 3.07 -11.16
CA LEU A 477 -20.01 4.23 -10.82
C LEU A 477 -18.51 3.87 -10.85
N LYS A 478 -18.11 2.79 -10.19
CA LYS A 478 -16.71 2.35 -10.14
C LYS A 478 -16.16 2.04 -11.54
N ARG A 479 -16.97 1.51 -12.47
CA ARG A 479 -16.58 1.30 -13.87
C ARG A 479 -16.39 2.62 -14.63
N LEU A 480 -17.24 3.61 -14.39
CA LEU A 480 -17.10 4.95 -14.95
C LEU A 480 -15.84 5.64 -14.43
N GLN A 481 -15.51 5.46 -13.15
CA GLN A 481 -14.36 6.10 -12.53
C GLN A 481 -13.04 5.38 -12.86
N ARG A 482 -12.99 4.05 -12.80
CA ARG A 482 -11.76 3.25 -12.92
C ARG A 482 -11.38 2.94 -14.38
N LYS A 483 -11.28 3.98 -15.21
CA LYS A 483 -10.85 3.89 -16.62
C LYS A 483 -9.37 3.57 -16.73
N HIS A 484 -9.02 2.75 -17.73
CA HIS A 484 -7.65 2.34 -18.01
C HIS A 484 -6.88 1.85 -16.77
N GLY A 485 -7.55 1.09 -15.88
CA GLY A 485 -6.99 0.69 -14.59
C GLY A 485 -5.72 -0.16 -14.71
N ARG A 486 -4.66 0.22 -14.01
CA ARG A 486 -3.42 -0.56 -13.84
C ARG A 486 -3.30 -0.95 -12.38
N PHE A 487 -3.56 -2.22 -12.11
CA PHE A 487 -3.50 -2.76 -10.77
C PHE A 487 -2.23 -3.57 -10.61
N ILE A 488 -1.24 -2.97 -9.95
CA ILE A 488 0.14 -3.43 -9.95
C ILE A 488 0.48 -4.06 -8.61
N ASN A 489 0.86 -5.33 -8.64
CA ASN A 489 1.12 -6.14 -7.46
C ASN A 489 2.47 -6.85 -7.58
N ALA A 490 3.13 -7.09 -6.45
CA ALA A 490 4.33 -7.93 -6.41
C ALA A 490 3.95 -9.42 -6.33
N GLY A 491 4.78 -10.27 -6.90
CA GLY A 491 4.73 -11.73 -6.77
C GLY A 491 6.10 -12.28 -6.41
N LEU A 492 6.12 -13.46 -5.79
CA LEU A 492 7.37 -14.18 -5.50
C LEU A 492 7.87 -14.92 -6.75
N MET A 493 6.97 -15.61 -7.44
CA MET A 493 7.27 -16.47 -8.58
C MET A 493 6.11 -16.53 -9.57
N ALA A 494 6.42 -16.81 -10.84
CA ALA A 494 5.43 -17.18 -11.86
C ALA A 494 5.80 -18.53 -12.47
N THR A 495 4.82 -19.40 -12.63
CA THR A 495 4.99 -20.65 -13.39
C THR A 495 4.98 -20.34 -14.89
N LEU A 496 5.58 -21.21 -15.72
CA LEU A 496 5.51 -21.09 -17.19
C LEU A 496 4.07 -21.22 -17.72
N ALA A 497 3.15 -21.75 -16.93
CA ALA A 497 1.72 -21.72 -17.23
C ALA A 497 1.05 -20.36 -16.92
N GLY A 498 1.75 -19.42 -16.28
CA GLY A 498 1.25 -18.09 -15.91
C GLY A 498 0.50 -18.02 -14.58
N ALA A 499 0.49 -19.07 -13.76
CA ALA A 499 0.03 -18.94 -12.37
C ALA A 499 1.09 -18.21 -11.53
N VAL A 500 0.65 -17.38 -10.58
CA VAL A 500 1.50 -16.58 -9.69
C VAL A 500 1.45 -17.12 -8.27
N VAL A 501 2.61 -17.10 -7.62
CA VAL A 501 2.80 -17.39 -6.20
C VAL A 501 3.23 -16.10 -5.52
N ALA A 502 2.54 -15.67 -4.47
CA ALA A 502 2.82 -14.40 -3.79
C ALA A 502 2.98 -14.52 -2.28
N ASP A 503 2.44 -15.56 -1.64
CA ASP A 503 2.30 -15.58 -0.18
C ASP A 503 2.75 -16.88 0.52
N GLY A 504 3.01 -17.96 -0.21
CA GLY A 504 3.29 -19.28 0.38
C GLY A 504 4.43 -20.07 -0.28
N LEU A 505 5.00 -20.99 0.49
CA LEU A 505 6.02 -21.96 0.08
C LEU A 505 5.40 -23.29 -0.35
N GLU A 506 6.17 -24.13 -1.04
CA GLU A 506 5.71 -25.44 -1.54
C GLU A 506 5.34 -26.43 -0.44
N ASP A 507 5.81 -26.21 0.79
CA ASP A 507 5.55 -27.02 1.98
C ASP A 507 4.44 -26.44 2.88
N ASN A 508 3.56 -25.61 2.33
CA ASN A 508 2.45 -24.91 3.00
C ASN A 508 2.86 -23.89 4.06
N ARG A 509 4.16 -23.58 4.24
CA ARG A 509 4.56 -22.46 5.09
C ARG A 509 4.14 -21.15 4.44
N ILE A 510 3.54 -20.28 5.25
CA ILE A 510 3.07 -18.96 4.80
C ILE A 510 4.15 -17.91 5.05
N ILE A 511 4.49 -17.16 4.02
CA ILE A 511 5.40 -16.02 4.10
C ILE A 511 4.65 -14.79 4.60
N SER A 512 3.50 -14.48 4.01
CA SER A 512 2.72 -13.27 4.31
C SER A 512 1.22 -13.57 4.32
N GLY A 513 0.53 -13.26 3.22
CA GLY A 513 -0.86 -13.56 2.94
C GLY A 513 -1.26 -13.01 1.57
N PRO A 514 -2.41 -13.40 1.01
CA PRO A 514 -2.82 -13.00 -0.33
C PRO A 514 -3.22 -11.51 -0.41
N GLY A 515 -3.60 -10.89 0.72
CA GLY A 515 -4.08 -9.51 0.77
C GLY A 515 -5.25 -9.27 -0.18
N GLY A 516 -5.27 -8.11 -0.84
CA GLY A 516 -6.23 -7.81 -1.91
C GLY A 516 -5.77 -8.20 -3.32
N GLN A 517 -4.63 -8.88 -3.49
CA GLN A 517 -4.05 -9.14 -4.81
C GLN A 517 -5.05 -9.82 -5.75
N TYR A 518 -5.75 -10.86 -5.27
CA TYR A 518 -6.80 -11.54 -6.02
C TYR A 518 -7.91 -10.57 -6.46
N ASN A 519 -8.37 -9.71 -5.55
CA ASN A 519 -9.47 -8.78 -5.82
C ASN A 519 -9.11 -7.80 -6.94
N PHE A 520 -7.91 -7.22 -6.91
CA PHE A 520 -7.42 -6.33 -7.97
C PHE A 520 -7.21 -7.05 -9.30
N VAL A 521 -6.70 -8.28 -9.28
CA VAL A 521 -6.60 -9.11 -10.49
C VAL A 521 -7.99 -9.36 -11.06
N SER A 522 -8.95 -9.81 -10.25
CA SER A 522 -10.32 -10.06 -10.69
C SER A 522 -10.96 -8.79 -11.27
N MET A 523 -10.82 -7.65 -10.59
CA MET A 523 -11.34 -6.37 -11.07
C MET A 523 -10.73 -5.96 -12.42
N ALA A 524 -9.44 -6.21 -12.65
CA ALA A 524 -8.79 -5.95 -13.92
C ALA A 524 -9.37 -6.77 -15.08
N HIS A 525 -9.83 -8.00 -14.80
CA HIS A 525 -10.49 -8.83 -15.82
C HIS A 525 -11.91 -8.35 -16.13
N GLU A 526 -12.60 -7.81 -15.14
CA GLU A 526 -13.96 -7.28 -15.27
C GLU A 526 -14.01 -5.91 -15.95
N LEU A 527 -12.99 -5.06 -15.79
CA LEU A 527 -12.89 -3.77 -16.47
C LEU A 527 -12.46 -3.96 -17.93
N ALA A 528 -13.22 -3.39 -18.87
CA ALA A 528 -12.98 -3.55 -20.31
C ALA A 528 -11.59 -3.07 -20.76
N ASP A 529 -11.03 -2.09 -20.06
CA ASP A 529 -9.74 -1.44 -20.32
C ASP A 529 -8.74 -1.61 -19.15
N GLY A 530 -9.09 -2.44 -18.17
CA GLY A 530 -8.28 -2.74 -16.99
C GLY A 530 -7.22 -3.81 -17.27
N ARG A 531 -6.06 -3.69 -16.62
CA ARG A 531 -4.94 -4.63 -16.69
C ARG A 531 -4.37 -4.92 -15.31
N ALA A 532 -4.14 -6.20 -15.03
CA ALA A 532 -3.40 -6.65 -13.85
C ALA A 532 -1.93 -6.82 -14.21
N VAL A 533 -1.05 -6.23 -13.42
CA VAL A 533 0.40 -6.28 -13.63
C VAL A 533 1.04 -6.93 -12.41
N THR A 534 1.76 -8.03 -12.62
CA THR A 534 2.51 -8.73 -11.57
C THR A 534 4.00 -8.51 -11.76
N MET A 535 4.63 -7.85 -10.78
CA MET A 535 6.07 -7.65 -10.73
C MET A 535 6.76 -8.81 -10.04
N ILE A 536 7.77 -9.39 -10.68
CA ILE A 536 8.52 -10.54 -10.18
C ILE A 536 9.99 -10.32 -10.47
N ARG A 537 10.84 -10.39 -9.45
CA ARG A 537 12.30 -10.47 -9.67
C ARG A 537 12.59 -11.78 -10.38
N SER A 538 13.32 -11.79 -11.48
CA SER A 538 13.46 -12.97 -12.35
C SER A 538 14.17 -14.17 -11.67
N SER A 539 14.98 -13.89 -10.64
CA SER A 539 15.74 -14.88 -9.87
C SER A 539 15.82 -14.51 -8.38
N ARG A 540 16.18 -15.49 -7.55
CA ARG A 540 16.47 -15.34 -6.11
C ARG A 540 17.71 -16.15 -5.73
N GLY A 541 18.27 -15.87 -4.56
CA GLY A 541 19.53 -16.49 -4.11
C GLY A 541 20.75 -15.84 -4.76
N GLU A 542 21.95 -16.29 -4.36
CA GLU A 542 23.22 -15.70 -4.78
C GLU A 542 24.20 -16.75 -5.30
N GLY A 543 25.05 -16.36 -6.25
CA GLY A 543 26.12 -17.20 -6.79
C GLY A 543 25.57 -18.53 -7.33
N GLU A 544 26.19 -19.63 -6.90
CA GLU A 544 25.81 -21.00 -7.29
C GLU A 544 24.43 -21.44 -6.77
N HIS A 545 23.90 -20.76 -5.74
CA HIS A 545 22.57 -21.03 -5.19
C HIS A 545 21.47 -20.17 -5.83
N SER A 546 21.79 -19.42 -6.88
CA SER A 546 20.80 -18.66 -7.62
C SER A 546 19.82 -19.58 -8.34
N VAL A 547 18.53 -19.27 -8.23
CA VAL A 547 17.45 -20.03 -8.85
C VAL A 547 16.46 -19.08 -9.51
N SER A 548 15.80 -19.53 -10.58
CA SER A 548 14.78 -18.73 -11.26
C SER A 548 13.50 -18.60 -10.44
N ASN A 549 12.85 -17.44 -10.54
CA ASN A 549 11.48 -17.21 -10.10
C ASN A 549 10.47 -17.34 -11.24
N ILE A 550 10.94 -17.47 -12.50
CA ILE A 550 10.14 -18.02 -13.59
C ILE A 550 10.35 -19.53 -13.60
N VAL A 551 9.38 -20.28 -13.08
CA VAL A 551 9.53 -21.71 -12.77
C VAL A 551 8.67 -22.58 -13.69
N TRP A 552 9.04 -23.85 -13.86
CA TRP A 552 8.20 -24.78 -14.64
C TRP A 552 6.82 -24.99 -13.98
N GLN A 553 6.82 -25.29 -12.68
CA GLN A 553 5.63 -25.51 -11.86
C GLN A 553 5.96 -25.21 -10.38
N TYR A 554 4.95 -25.01 -9.55
CA TYR A 554 5.09 -24.82 -8.10
C TYR A 554 3.84 -25.34 -7.38
N ALA A 555 3.97 -25.81 -6.13
CA ALA A 555 2.87 -26.46 -5.41
C ALA A 555 1.85 -25.47 -4.81
N HIS A 556 2.30 -24.28 -4.40
CA HIS A 556 1.43 -23.20 -3.91
C HIS A 556 0.95 -22.32 -5.07
N THR A 557 -0.24 -21.74 -4.97
CA THR A 557 -0.78 -20.80 -5.98
C THR A 557 -1.65 -19.75 -5.32
N THR A 558 -1.36 -18.48 -5.61
CA THR A 558 -2.14 -17.33 -5.14
C THR A 558 -3.06 -16.84 -6.25
N ILE A 559 -2.53 -16.62 -7.45
CA ILE A 559 -3.32 -16.24 -8.63
C ILE A 559 -3.31 -17.40 -9.63
N PRO A 560 -4.46 -18.07 -9.84
CA PRO A 560 -4.58 -19.14 -10.81
C PRO A 560 -4.24 -18.69 -12.25
N ARG A 561 -3.67 -19.60 -13.05
CA ARG A 561 -3.24 -19.33 -14.43
C ARG A 561 -4.33 -18.80 -15.38
N HIS A 562 -5.61 -19.00 -15.11
CA HIS A 562 -6.69 -18.45 -15.95
C HIS A 562 -6.95 -16.95 -15.69
N LEU A 563 -6.42 -16.40 -14.60
CA LEU A 563 -6.42 -14.97 -14.28
C LEU A 563 -5.09 -14.27 -14.64
N ARG A 564 -4.18 -14.95 -15.35
CA ARG A 564 -2.92 -14.37 -15.82
C ARG A 564 -3.16 -13.15 -16.72
N ASP A 565 -2.33 -12.13 -16.56
CA ASP A 565 -2.40 -10.91 -17.38
C ASP A 565 -1.01 -10.43 -17.80
N ILE A 566 -0.42 -9.42 -17.16
CA ILE A 566 0.94 -8.97 -17.44
C ILE A 566 1.89 -9.45 -16.34
N VAL A 567 3.04 -10.02 -16.72
CA VAL A 567 4.16 -10.27 -15.81
C VAL A 567 5.33 -9.37 -16.20
N VAL A 568 5.93 -8.68 -15.24
CA VAL A 568 7.10 -7.80 -15.43
C VAL A 568 8.25 -8.32 -14.59
N THR A 569 9.41 -8.47 -15.22
CA THR A 569 10.70 -8.68 -14.55
C THR A 569 11.64 -7.52 -14.89
N GLU A 570 12.83 -7.50 -14.29
CA GLU A 570 13.90 -6.55 -14.60
C GLU A 570 14.40 -6.64 -16.04
N TYR A 571 13.96 -7.65 -16.80
CA TYR A 571 14.37 -7.89 -18.18
C TYR A 571 13.27 -7.63 -19.20
N GLY A 572 12.02 -7.44 -18.78
CA GLY A 572 10.96 -7.14 -19.73
C GLY A 572 9.53 -7.36 -19.27
N ILE A 573 8.63 -7.26 -20.25
CA ILE A 573 7.18 -7.31 -20.08
C ILE A 573 6.61 -8.49 -20.87
N ALA A 574 5.89 -9.38 -20.19
CA ALA A 574 5.15 -10.49 -20.80
C ALA A 574 3.64 -10.27 -20.70
N ASP A 575 3.04 -9.84 -21.82
CA ASP A 575 1.57 -9.84 -22.02
C ASP A 575 1.06 -11.27 -22.29
N VAL A 576 0.42 -11.89 -21.30
CA VAL A 576 -0.02 -13.29 -21.34
C VAL A 576 -1.53 -13.48 -21.22
N ARG A 577 -2.31 -12.40 -21.09
CA ARG A 577 -3.79 -12.44 -21.05
C ARG A 577 -4.36 -13.03 -22.33
N GLY A 578 -5.28 -14.00 -22.20
CA GLY A 578 -5.99 -14.61 -23.34
C GLY A 578 -5.11 -15.39 -24.33
N ARG A 579 -3.79 -15.52 -24.08
CA ARG A 579 -2.88 -16.23 -24.98
C ARG A 579 -2.93 -17.74 -24.75
N PRO A 580 -2.71 -18.59 -25.77
CA PRO A 580 -2.55 -20.03 -25.59
C PRO A 580 -1.22 -20.36 -24.87
N ASP A 581 -1.16 -21.52 -24.21
CA ASP A 581 -0.01 -21.90 -23.36
C ASP A 581 1.34 -21.81 -24.06
N ARG A 582 1.40 -22.19 -25.34
CA ARG A 582 2.62 -22.05 -26.15
C ARG A 582 3.17 -20.63 -26.13
N GLU A 583 2.31 -19.63 -26.33
CA GLU A 583 2.72 -18.23 -26.38
C GLU A 583 3.02 -17.68 -24.99
N VAL A 584 2.30 -18.13 -23.97
CA VAL A 584 2.59 -17.76 -22.57
C VAL A 584 3.97 -18.24 -22.15
N MET A 585 4.29 -19.51 -22.41
CA MET A 585 5.60 -20.06 -22.07
C MET A 585 6.73 -19.35 -22.79
N LYS A 586 6.58 -19.08 -24.10
CA LYS A 586 7.58 -18.33 -24.88
C LYS A 586 7.82 -16.94 -24.28
N ARG A 587 6.75 -16.19 -23.97
CA ARG A 587 6.85 -14.82 -23.43
C ARG A 587 7.48 -14.80 -22.04
N LEU A 588 7.11 -15.72 -21.15
CA LEU A 588 7.70 -15.82 -19.81
C LEU A 588 9.18 -16.23 -19.86
N ILE A 589 9.57 -17.13 -20.77
CA ILE A 589 10.99 -17.46 -21.00
C ILE A 589 11.76 -16.22 -21.49
N CYS A 590 11.19 -15.41 -22.38
CA CYS A 590 11.87 -14.21 -22.90
C CYS A 590 12.17 -13.14 -21.84
N ILE A 591 11.47 -13.15 -20.70
CA ILE A 591 11.72 -12.22 -19.58
C ILE A 591 12.37 -12.90 -18.37
N ALA A 592 12.72 -14.18 -18.49
CA ALA A 592 13.51 -14.88 -17.47
C ALA A 592 14.99 -14.48 -17.59
N ASP A 593 15.72 -14.65 -16.50
CA ASP A 593 17.18 -14.55 -16.48
C ASP A 593 17.81 -15.60 -17.42
N SER A 594 18.72 -15.15 -18.27
CA SER A 594 19.35 -15.97 -19.33
C SER A 594 20.15 -17.15 -18.79
N ARG A 595 20.58 -17.11 -17.52
CA ARG A 595 21.20 -18.27 -16.84
C ARG A 595 20.25 -19.47 -16.75
N PHE A 596 18.93 -19.26 -16.76
CA PHE A 596 17.93 -20.32 -16.60
C PHE A 596 17.06 -20.56 -17.85
N GLN A 597 17.06 -19.62 -18.81
CA GLN A 597 16.22 -19.64 -20.01
C GLN A 597 16.28 -20.95 -20.80
N GLU A 598 17.49 -21.44 -21.14
CA GLU A 598 17.65 -22.66 -21.94
C GLU A 598 17.11 -23.90 -21.20
N SER A 599 17.29 -23.96 -19.88
CA SER A 599 16.75 -25.06 -19.05
C SER A 599 15.21 -25.06 -19.03
N LEU A 600 14.59 -23.87 -18.97
CA LEU A 600 13.15 -23.70 -19.01
C LEU A 600 12.59 -24.07 -20.39
N LEU A 601 13.26 -23.63 -21.46
CA LEU A 601 12.91 -23.97 -22.84
C LEU A 601 13.01 -25.48 -23.09
N ALA A 602 14.08 -26.12 -22.65
CA ALA A 602 14.26 -27.57 -22.79
C ALA A 602 13.13 -28.36 -22.11
N LYS A 603 12.71 -27.95 -20.90
CA LYS A 603 11.55 -28.54 -20.21
C LYS A 603 10.26 -28.36 -21.00
N ALA A 604 10.01 -27.15 -21.52
CA ALA A 604 8.81 -26.85 -22.30
C ALA A 604 8.75 -27.61 -23.63
N LYS A 605 9.88 -27.76 -24.34
CA LYS A 605 10.00 -28.58 -25.56
C LYS A 605 9.77 -30.06 -25.26
N LYS A 606 10.42 -30.59 -24.22
CA LYS A 606 10.26 -31.99 -23.79
C LYS A 606 8.80 -32.32 -23.45
N ALA A 607 8.07 -31.36 -22.88
CA ALA A 607 6.65 -31.50 -22.55
C ALA A 607 5.70 -31.27 -23.75
N GLY A 608 6.21 -31.00 -24.95
CA GLY A 608 5.39 -30.72 -26.14
C GLY A 608 4.63 -29.39 -26.08
N LYS A 609 5.01 -28.47 -25.19
CA LYS A 609 4.33 -27.19 -24.99
C LYS A 609 4.88 -26.07 -25.89
N ILE A 610 6.12 -26.22 -26.35
CA ILE A 610 6.77 -25.33 -27.32
C ILE A 610 7.31 -26.17 -28.50
N PRO A 611 7.20 -25.70 -29.75
CA PRO A 611 7.75 -26.39 -30.92
C PRO A 611 9.27 -26.61 -30.81
N ALA A 612 9.76 -27.74 -31.33
CA ALA A 612 11.16 -28.15 -31.18
C ALA A 612 12.14 -27.18 -31.83
N GLU A 613 11.71 -26.53 -32.92
CA GLU A 613 12.47 -25.58 -33.73
C GLU A 613 12.47 -24.15 -33.17
N TRP A 614 11.53 -23.81 -32.29
CA TRP A 614 11.48 -22.45 -31.73
C TRP A 614 12.71 -22.17 -30.87
N GLN A 615 13.31 -21.00 -31.05
CA GLN A 615 14.44 -20.51 -30.28
C GLN A 615 14.08 -19.19 -29.61
N ILE A 616 14.75 -18.88 -28.50
CA ILE A 616 14.63 -17.59 -27.84
C ILE A 616 15.18 -16.52 -28.79
N PRO A 617 14.41 -15.47 -29.13
CA PRO A 617 14.89 -14.40 -30.00
C PRO A 617 16.12 -13.70 -29.40
N ASP A 618 17.08 -13.31 -30.25
CA ASP A 618 18.39 -12.82 -29.83
C ASP A 618 18.33 -11.65 -28.85
N GLN A 619 17.38 -10.73 -29.04
CA GLN A 619 17.18 -9.58 -28.17
C GLN A 619 16.83 -9.94 -26.70
N PHE A 620 16.46 -11.19 -26.42
CA PHE A 620 16.12 -11.69 -25.09
C PHE A 620 17.17 -12.66 -24.51
N ARG A 621 18.28 -12.91 -25.21
CA ARG A 621 19.31 -13.89 -24.81
C ARG A 621 20.39 -13.32 -23.88
N ASN A 622 20.34 -12.01 -23.59
CA ASN A 622 21.30 -11.32 -22.72
C ASN A 622 20.62 -10.71 -21.48
N ASN A 623 19.67 -11.44 -20.89
CA ASN A 623 18.99 -11.07 -19.67
C ASN A 623 19.85 -11.48 -18.47
N LEU A 624 20.93 -10.74 -18.23
CA LEU A 624 21.94 -11.07 -17.21
C LEU A 624 22.04 -9.96 -16.14
N PRO A 625 22.30 -10.27 -14.86
CA PRO A 625 22.38 -9.26 -13.80
C PRO A 625 23.38 -8.13 -14.10
N GLU A 626 24.49 -8.44 -14.77
CA GLU A 626 25.54 -7.49 -15.11
C GLU A 626 25.06 -6.43 -16.13
N THR A 627 24.01 -6.72 -16.89
CA THR A 627 23.45 -5.81 -17.89
C THR A 627 22.55 -4.72 -17.29
N LEU A 628 22.10 -4.90 -16.04
CA LEU A 628 21.25 -3.91 -15.38
C LEU A 628 22.08 -2.67 -15.02
N GLU A 629 23.28 -2.88 -14.48
CA GLU A 629 24.18 -1.80 -14.08
C GLU A 629 24.76 -1.05 -15.27
N SER A 630 25.01 -1.71 -16.41
CA SER A 630 25.47 -1.02 -17.62
C SER A 630 24.43 -0.04 -18.17
N LYS A 631 23.13 -0.31 -17.95
CA LYS A 631 22.01 0.56 -18.34
C LYS A 631 21.75 1.69 -17.35
N LEU A 632 21.74 1.38 -16.05
CA LEU A 632 21.41 2.35 -15.00
C LEU A 632 22.60 3.25 -14.63
N GLY A 633 23.83 2.75 -14.70
CA GLY A 633 25.05 3.43 -14.24
C GLY A 633 25.24 4.83 -14.84
N PRO A 634 25.15 5.03 -16.17
CA PRO A 634 25.32 6.34 -16.79
C PRO A 634 24.33 7.40 -16.28
N TYR A 635 23.10 7.00 -15.99
CA TYR A 635 22.04 7.87 -15.47
C TYR A 635 22.17 8.09 -13.96
N ARG A 636 22.67 7.09 -13.23
CA ARG A 636 22.95 7.21 -11.80
C ARG A 636 24.01 8.27 -11.51
N LEU A 637 25.01 8.41 -12.37
CA LEU A 637 25.99 9.49 -12.30
C LEU A 637 25.39 10.89 -12.52
N GLN A 638 24.21 10.97 -13.14
CA GLN A 638 23.45 12.21 -13.35
C GLN A 638 22.44 12.48 -12.22
N GLY A 639 22.39 11.63 -11.19
CA GLY A 639 21.49 11.79 -10.05
C GLY A 639 20.20 10.96 -10.11
N TYR A 640 19.94 10.20 -11.18
CA TYR A 640 18.78 9.31 -11.25
C TYR A 640 19.00 7.97 -10.52
N PHE A 641 17.95 7.17 -10.36
CA PHE A 641 18.04 5.80 -9.82
C PHE A 641 18.71 5.69 -8.44
N GLN A 642 18.40 6.64 -7.55
CA GLN A 642 18.92 6.65 -6.17
C GLN A 642 18.27 5.56 -5.31
N PRO A 643 18.93 5.06 -4.26
CA PRO A 643 18.35 4.03 -3.39
C PRO A 643 17.08 4.47 -2.67
N PHE A 644 16.94 5.76 -2.34
CA PHE A 644 15.79 6.31 -1.65
C PHE A 644 15.24 7.52 -2.43
N PRO A 645 14.52 7.29 -3.55
CA PRO A 645 14.06 8.39 -4.42
C PRO A 645 13.16 9.40 -3.71
N PHE A 646 12.51 8.99 -2.61
CA PHE A 646 11.59 9.82 -1.81
C PHE A 646 12.11 10.05 -0.38
N GLY A 647 13.43 10.07 -0.20
CA GLY A 647 14.08 10.27 1.11
C GLY A 647 13.96 9.08 2.07
N THR A 648 14.58 9.18 3.24
CA THR A 648 14.58 8.15 4.29
C THR A 648 14.86 8.79 5.66
N ASP A 649 14.47 8.11 6.74
CA ASP A 649 14.77 8.54 8.12
C ASP A 649 16.24 8.24 8.52
N LEU A 650 17.00 7.52 7.69
CA LEU A 650 18.42 7.21 7.91
C LEU A 650 19.32 8.39 7.55
N THR A 651 20.39 8.62 8.32
CA THR A 651 21.46 9.57 7.93
C THR A 651 22.32 9.00 6.79
N ASP A 652 23.08 9.86 6.13
CA ASP A 652 24.01 9.43 5.07
C ASP A 652 25.02 8.38 5.58
N GLU A 653 25.51 8.54 6.81
CA GLU A 653 26.37 7.55 7.46
C GLU A 653 25.66 6.22 7.69
N GLU A 654 24.40 6.26 8.11
CA GLU A 654 23.59 5.06 8.38
C GLU A 654 23.24 4.30 7.11
N ILE A 655 22.99 5.00 5.99
CA ILE A 655 22.77 4.40 4.67
C ILE A 655 24.02 3.63 4.23
N VAL A 656 25.18 4.28 4.33
CA VAL A 656 26.47 3.68 3.95
C VAL A 656 26.80 2.49 4.86
N LEU A 657 26.65 2.66 6.18
CA LEU A 657 26.87 1.60 7.16
C LEU A 657 25.94 0.42 6.96
N GLY A 658 24.64 0.66 6.74
CA GLY A 658 23.66 -0.38 6.49
C GLY A 658 24.02 -1.24 5.28
N LYS A 659 24.45 -0.61 4.18
CA LYS A 659 24.95 -1.31 2.99
C LYS A 659 26.21 -2.12 3.28
N ALA A 660 27.20 -1.50 3.93
CA ALA A 660 28.47 -2.14 4.24
C ALA A 660 28.30 -3.35 5.18
N LEU A 661 27.53 -3.19 6.26
CA LEU A 661 27.25 -4.25 7.24
C LEU A 661 26.43 -5.39 6.65
N LYS A 662 25.49 -5.09 5.74
CA LYS A 662 24.76 -6.13 5.00
C LYS A 662 25.71 -6.95 4.12
N GLY A 663 26.58 -6.31 3.34
CA GLY A 663 27.60 -7.01 2.56
C GLY A 663 28.56 -7.83 3.41
N LEU A 664 28.94 -7.32 4.60
CA LEU A 664 29.74 -8.07 5.56
C LEU A 664 29.02 -9.33 6.05
N LYS A 665 27.72 -9.22 6.34
CA LYS A 665 26.87 -10.36 6.77
C LYS A 665 26.76 -11.40 5.67
N GLU A 666 26.62 -10.98 4.42
CA GLU A 666 26.62 -11.87 3.24
C GLU A 666 27.96 -12.62 3.11
N ILE A 667 29.10 -11.94 3.25
CA ILE A 667 30.43 -12.58 3.26
C ILE A 667 30.55 -13.57 4.43
N ALA A 668 30.14 -13.16 5.63
CA ALA A 668 30.20 -13.99 6.84
C ALA A 668 29.36 -15.26 6.71
N SER A 669 28.22 -15.17 6.02
CA SER A 669 27.32 -16.29 5.78
C SER A 669 27.93 -17.35 4.84
N LYS A 670 28.80 -16.94 3.91
CA LYS A 670 29.51 -17.82 2.98
C LYS A 670 30.67 -18.55 3.66
N SER A 671 31.47 -17.84 4.46
CA SER A 671 32.48 -18.44 5.33
C SER A 671 32.95 -17.45 6.39
N LYS A 672 32.90 -17.85 7.66
CA LYS A 672 33.45 -17.05 8.77
C LYS A 672 34.96 -16.80 8.62
N PHE A 673 35.68 -17.66 7.91
CA PHE A 673 37.11 -17.52 7.65
C PHE A 673 37.43 -16.56 6.48
N ALA A 674 36.45 -16.22 5.63
CA ALA A 674 36.66 -15.31 4.50
C ALA A 674 36.92 -13.85 4.92
N ILE A 675 36.56 -13.48 6.15
CA ILE A 675 36.81 -12.15 6.72
C ILE A 675 38.23 -12.07 7.32
N MET A 676 38.84 -13.21 7.64
CA MET A 676 40.12 -13.30 8.35
C MET A 676 41.29 -12.62 7.62
N PRO A 677 41.47 -12.76 6.28
CA PRO A 677 42.54 -12.09 5.55
C PRO A 677 42.48 -10.56 5.65
N GLY A 678 41.28 -9.97 5.61
CA GLY A 678 41.06 -8.52 5.72
C GLY A 678 41.25 -7.98 7.14
N LEU A 679 41.05 -8.81 8.16
CA LEU A 679 41.33 -8.48 9.56
C LEU A 679 42.83 -8.53 9.90
N ILE A 680 43.57 -9.42 9.21
CA ILE A 680 45.02 -9.61 9.34
C ILE A 680 45.79 -8.57 8.51
N SER A 681 45.35 -8.24 7.29
CA SER A 681 46.02 -7.27 6.41
C SER A 681 45.89 -5.81 6.88
N LYS A 682 44.99 -5.52 7.83
CA LYS A 682 44.83 -4.21 8.51
C LYS A 682 45.56 -4.14 9.85
N SER A 683 46.49 -5.06 10.10
CA SER A 683 47.48 -4.95 11.15
C SER A 683 48.51 -3.86 10.79
N ILE A 684 48.15 -2.60 11.10
CA ILE A 684 48.96 -1.37 11.03
C ILE A 684 48.93 -0.64 9.66
N SER A 685 47.96 0.27 9.54
CA SER A 685 48.11 1.62 8.99
C SER A 685 47.05 2.48 9.69
N SER A 686 47.31 3.78 9.89
CA SER A 686 46.36 4.70 10.55
C SER A 686 44.92 4.53 10.04
N ILE A 687 43.94 4.69 10.94
CA ILE A 687 42.51 4.65 10.58
C ILE A 687 42.30 5.62 9.40
N PRO A 688 41.73 5.18 8.27
CA PRO A 688 41.47 6.08 7.16
C PRO A 688 40.58 7.23 7.64
N GLU A 689 40.95 8.47 7.34
CA GLU A 689 40.19 9.65 7.78
C GLU A 689 38.73 9.58 7.30
N LYS A 690 38.52 9.09 6.08
CA LYS A 690 37.19 8.82 5.50
C LYS A 690 36.37 7.80 6.30
N ALA A 691 36.98 6.93 7.09
CA ALA A 691 36.26 5.95 7.92
C ALA A 691 35.74 6.57 9.22
N MET A 692 36.27 7.73 9.63
CA MET A 692 36.04 8.30 10.96
C MET A 692 34.56 8.62 11.26
N PRO A 693 33.78 9.23 10.34
CA PRO A 693 32.36 9.52 10.61
C PRO A 693 31.55 8.25 10.88
N TYR A 694 31.81 7.17 10.14
CA TYR A 694 31.15 5.88 10.31
C TYR A 694 31.56 5.18 11.62
N LEU A 695 32.83 5.28 11.99
CA LEU A 695 33.31 4.74 13.26
C LEU A 695 32.75 5.51 14.46
N GLN A 696 32.68 6.84 14.38
CA GLN A 696 32.01 7.66 15.40
C GLN A 696 30.53 7.28 15.54
N ARG A 697 29.82 7.11 14.41
CA ARG A 697 28.41 6.68 14.43
C ARG A 697 28.24 5.30 15.08
N MET A 698 29.21 4.41 14.96
CA MET A 698 29.19 3.08 15.58
C MET A 698 29.80 3.05 17.00
N ASP A 699 30.27 4.19 17.52
CA ASP A 699 31.03 4.30 18.78
C ASP A 699 32.27 3.37 18.80
N LEU A 700 33.01 3.41 17.68
CA LEU A 700 34.20 2.60 17.40
C LEU A 700 35.39 3.46 16.95
N ASP A 701 35.35 4.79 17.11
CA ASP A 701 36.49 5.68 16.83
C ASP A 701 37.60 5.55 17.88
N LYS A 702 37.25 5.27 19.14
CA LYS A 702 38.17 5.09 20.27
C LYS A 702 37.92 3.76 21.01
N PRO A 703 38.24 2.61 20.40
CA PRO A 703 37.93 1.31 20.99
C PRO A 703 38.74 1.06 22.29
N SER A 704 38.02 0.80 23.38
CA SER A 704 38.54 0.58 24.72
C SER A 704 38.91 -0.88 25.00
N SER A 705 38.31 -1.84 24.27
CA SER A 705 38.48 -3.28 24.47
C SER A 705 39.02 -4.00 23.23
N MET A 706 39.55 -5.22 23.41
CA MET A 706 39.96 -6.06 22.28
C MET A 706 38.80 -6.43 21.35
N GLN A 707 37.60 -6.59 21.90
CA GLN A 707 36.39 -6.83 21.14
C GLN A 707 36.00 -5.62 20.27
N GLU A 708 36.07 -4.41 20.83
CA GLU A 708 35.81 -3.17 20.07
C GLU A 708 36.85 -2.95 18.97
N ARG A 709 38.14 -3.24 19.23
CA ARG A 709 39.18 -3.17 18.19
C ARG A 709 38.90 -4.14 17.04
N LEU A 710 38.38 -5.34 17.35
CA LEU A 710 37.97 -6.29 16.31
C LEU A 710 36.77 -5.76 15.50
N MET A 711 35.74 -5.23 16.17
CA MET A 711 34.57 -4.64 15.50
C MET A 711 34.95 -3.43 14.64
N GLN A 712 35.84 -2.55 15.13
CA GLN A 712 36.36 -1.43 14.35
C GLN A 712 37.00 -1.93 13.04
N LYS A 713 37.85 -2.97 13.12
CA LYS A 713 38.46 -3.58 11.93
C LYS A 713 37.41 -4.20 10.99
N MET A 714 36.36 -4.83 11.54
CA MET A 714 35.25 -5.36 10.74
C MET A 714 34.49 -4.26 9.99
N VAL A 715 34.21 -3.12 10.64
CA VAL A 715 33.55 -1.97 9.99
C VAL A 715 34.43 -1.39 8.89
N ILE A 716 35.73 -1.15 9.15
CA ILE A 716 36.66 -0.64 8.13
C ILE A 716 36.79 -1.66 6.97
N PHE A 717 36.79 -2.97 7.25
CA PHE A 717 36.76 -4.00 6.21
C PHE A 717 35.49 -3.92 5.37
N ALA A 718 34.32 -3.85 6.01
CA ALA A 718 33.03 -3.71 5.34
C ALA A 718 32.96 -2.47 4.44
N LEU A 719 33.37 -1.31 4.96
CA LEU A 719 33.38 -0.04 4.22
C LEU A 719 34.28 -0.12 2.98
N SER A 720 35.47 -0.71 3.12
CA SER A 720 36.42 -0.91 2.02
C SER A 720 35.88 -1.86 0.94
N GLN A 721 35.23 -2.96 1.35
CA GLN A 721 34.57 -3.87 0.40
C GLN A 721 33.42 -3.19 -0.35
N SER A 722 32.72 -2.25 0.29
CA SER A 722 31.66 -1.45 -0.35
C SER A 722 32.17 -0.26 -1.17
N GLY A 723 33.50 -0.10 -1.31
CA GLY A 723 34.14 0.96 -2.10
C GLY A 723 34.00 2.38 -1.51
N GLN A 724 33.71 2.49 -0.21
CA GLN A 724 33.47 3.78 0.46
C GLN A 724 34.74 4.42 1.00
N ILE A 725 35.76 3.60 1.28
CA ILE A 725 37.07 4.03 1.81
C ILE A 725 38.23 3.31 1.14
#